data_AF-G0QCL8-F1
#
_entry.id   AF-G0QCL8-F1
#
_cell.length_a   1.000
_cell.length_b   1.000
_cell.length_c   1.000
_cell.angle_alpha   90.00
_cell.angle_beta   90.00
_cell.angle_gamma   90.00
#
_symmetry.space_group_name_H-M   'P 1'
#
loop_
_entity.id
_entity.type
_entity.pdbx_description
1 polymer ?
#
loop_
_entity_poly.entity_id
_entity_poly.type
_entity_poly.pdbx_seq_one_letter_code
_entity_poly.pdbx_strand_id
1 'polypeptide(L)'
;MTVPELNIGLVGHVDHGKCISKDESVLINNEVVTGGDLAEKAFQEGRKIGEDEEGELFEVEGLYTYSLSAESEVERKKAEVYVQDYDGALVSVETSHGRTVSLTKSHPLLVNRGGEVDWLPSHRVEQGDFIAVPNRIPLENRGVEDRQDWRERMDAKVVKPQDLEAVRRETDNFTKIHTVEQIELCRRALCLSKRRLAEKAGVSPELYYEVTGSDRQLPEEAADKLSNYVAEDQPELEGEIAVDRASRSNSNVERFEALEPGDKFAKFLAFLTAEGRMTENRLELCQRDHKEMRNEVFQYLEDSGLEVQKVSDKDFRVNSTGLCQYLSARYEIETGNSRESGIPAVVHSLEQEHKETFLRWFFSFEADVNPHANQLTLVQANKDNINRVAYLLQEFGISPRLAETSSEATNSETPQKRKYHTLTISGSRNLSRFQETIGLAPKQKRRRLHQTVTESGCASNRSIPVDMDCLETALNLLKSKNNSSGHKKGLKQREWYNGLEEARKKQALTPQMFDSISRETRKEADRIDSISTPDRTDELMDVAGVTTAEVAEELGVAETTAGRYLRGEQTEEKKLAAFEACRTIAERKKKEALGALEDLEWMFDSAVTFERVDSVSHENYSDKIVDLTVPDNHNFFAGYGGVLCHNTTLTESLSGKWTDEHSEELKKGITIQIGYADVTYYREDDGKLNVDGDGEEVRSLSLVDAPGHETLMANVLSGASIMDGALLMVAADEEVPQPQTQEHLAALDIVGVENIVVVQNKIDRVSEEQARMNHEQIQDFVEGTVAEDAPIVPVSAQFDVNIDTLLEVVDDEIPTPDRDLGKDPRMLVARSFDINRPGSDTSEVRGGVVGGSLVEGELEEGDEVVLRPGVQEDGWTEIETTVERIMHGSEPVEAARPGGLMSVETGLDPALAKSDGLSDNVLGHRGTLPDTSDSLTMEVDLMDTIAGDDGDQEVENIAEGEALMLNAGTAKSAGRVSQAGKPVRVNLSIPMCVREDDRVAISRQRGSRWRLIGYGVVASAE
;
A
#
# COMPACT_ATOMS: atom_id res chain seq x y z
N MET A 1 36.78 16.92 20.05
CA MET A 1 37.55 15.66 19.91
C MET A 1 36.54 14.70 19.34
N THR A 2 36.72 14.26 18.10
CA THR A 2 35.79 13.32 17.46
C THR A 2 35.77 12.03 18.27
N VAL A 3 34.58 11.67 18.71
CA VAL A 3 34.28 10.46 19.47
C VAL A 3 34.57 9.26 18.55
N PRO A 4 35.10 8.13 19.05
CA PRO A 4 35.38 6.97 18.20
C PRO A 4 34.10 6.39 17.58
N GLU A 5 34.06 6.29 16.25
CA GLU A 5 32.88 5.93 15.46
C GLU A 5 32.92 4.47 15.00
N LEU A 6 31.74 3.84 14.90
CA LEU A 6 31.58 2.42 14.57
C LEU A 6 30.39 2.24 13.64
N ASN A 7 30.57 1.48 12.55
CA ASN A 7 29.46 1.10 11.68
C ASN A 7 28.85 -0.22 12.16
N ILE A 8 27.56 -0.20 12.50
CA ILE A 8 26.82 -1.39 12.91
C ILE A 8 25.73 -1.69 11.89
N GLY A 9 25.71 -2.91 11.35
CA GLY A 9 24.63 -3.38 10.52
C GLY A 9 23.42 -3.83 11.32
N LEU A 10 22.21 -3.48 10.85
CA LEU A 10 20.98 -4.13 11.27
C LEU A 10 20.59 -5.14 10.19
N VAL A 11 20.46 -6.41 10.57
CA VAL A 11 20.21 -7.49 9.61
C VAL A 11 19.19 -8.49 10.16
N GLY A 12 17.98 -8.53 9.61
CA GLY A 12 16.93 -9.53 9.92
C GLY A 12 15.50 -9.05 9.62
N HIS A 13 14.49 -9.84 10.02
CA HIS A 13 13.08 -9.55 9.71
C HIS A 13 12.56 -8.37 10.54
N VAL A 14 12.03 -7.36 9.86
CA VAL A 14 11.61 -6.10 10.49
C VAL A 14 10.08 -6.06 10.72
N ASP A 15 9.73 -6.20 12.00
CA ASP A 15 8.63 -5.61 12.81
C ASP A 15 7.12 -5.72 12.46
N HIS A 16 6.38 -6.00 13.54
CA HIS A 16 4.93 -5.98 13.71
C HIS A 16 4.66 -5.21 15.02
N GLY A 17 3.55 -4.48 15.17
CA GLY A 17 3.28 -3.70 16.40
C GLY A 17 2.27 -2.55 16.25
N LYS A 18 1.46 -2.56 15.19
CA LYS A 18 0.73 -1.38 14.74
C LYS A 18 -0.74 -1.65 14.58
N CYS A 19 -1.37 -1.80 15.71
CA CYS A 19 -2.75 -2.19 15.69
C CYS A 19 -3.70 -0.98 15.61
N ILE A 20 -4.86 -1.24 15.02
CA ILE A 20 -6.06 -0.42 15.11
C ILE A 20 -6.89 -0.88 16.32
N SER A 21 -7.73 0.01 16.85
CA SER A 21 -8.69 -0.40 17.89
C SER A 21 -9.75 -1.37 17.32
N LYS A 22 -10.35 -2.22 18.16
CA LYS A 22 -11.43 -3.12 17.73
C LYS A 22 -12.62 -2.40 17.10
N ASP A 23 -12.86 -1.15 17.47
CA ASP A 23 -14.00 -0.35 17.03
C ASP A 23 -13.74 0.31 15.67
N GLU A 24 -12.49 0.28 15.20
CA GLU A 24 -12.14 0.82 13.89
C GLU A 24 -12.59 -0.11 12.78
N SER A 25 -13.10 0.51 11.71
CA SER A 25 -13.56 -0.19 10.53
C SER A 25 -12.41 -0.45 9.57
N VAL A 26 -12.37 -1.64 8.98
CA VAL A 26 -11.45 -2.00 7.90
C VAL A 26 -12.23 -2.54 6.72
N LEU A 27 -11.73 -2.30 5.51
CA LEU A 27 -12.34 -2.78 4.29
C LEU A 27 -11.71 -4.13 3.88
N ILE A 28 -12.44 -5.22 4.11
CA ILE A 28 -12.00 -6.59 3.87
C ILE A 28 -12.96 -7.27 2.90
N ASN A 29 -12.45 -7.84 1.81
CA ASN A 29 -13.28 -8.54 0.81
C ASN A 29 -14.50 -7.74 0.30
N ASN A 30 -14.34 -6.42 0.12
CA ASN A 30 -15.41 -5.45 -0.20
C ASN A 30 -16.39 -5.15 0.95
N GLU A 31 -16.17 -5.66 2.15
CA GLU A 31 -17.04 -5.47 3.30
C GLU A 31 -16.38 -4.58 4.35
N VAL A 32 -17.19 -3.71 4.95
CA VAL A 32 -16.74 -2.92 6.10
C VAL A 32 -16.98 -3.77 7.33
N VAL A 33 -15.88 -4.24 7.91
CA VAL A 33 -15.82 -5.05 9.13
C VAL A 33 -15.11 -4.25 10.21
N THR A 34 -15.45 -4.46 11.48
CA THR A 34 -14.71 -3.86 12.58
C THR A 34 -13.47 -4.70 12.90
N GLY A 35 -12.48 -4.12 13.59
CA GLY A 35 -11.39 -4.89 14.18
C GLY A 35 -11.91 -6.02 15.09
N GLY A 36 -12.99 -5.77 15.84
CA GLY A 36 -13.66 -6.80 16.65
C GLY A 36 -14.19 -7.96 15.81
N ASP A 37 -14.89 -7.68 14.71
CA ASP A 37 -15.40 -8.73 13.80
C ASP A 37 -14.24 -9.53 13.17
N LEU A 38 -13.15 -8.85 12.82
CA LEU A 38 -11.93 -9.48 12.30
C LEU A 38 -11.30 -10.41 13.33
N ALA A 39 -11.20 -9.97 14.58
CA ALA A 39 -10.70 -10.80 15.67
C ALA A 39 -11.59 -12.03 15.87
N GLU A 40 -12.91 -11.86 15.95
CA GLU A 40 -13.84 -12.99 16.09
C GLU A 40 -13.73 -13.98 14.93
N LYS A 41 -13.65 -13.48 13.69
CA LYS A 41 -13.47 -14.32 12.51
C LYS A 41 -12.14 -15.06 12.52
N ALA A 42 -11.07 -14.40 12.92
CA ALA A 42 -9.76 -15.01 13.08
C ALA A 42 -9.79 -16.16 14.10
N PHE A 43 -10.45 -15.98 15.25
CA PHE A 43 -10.62 -17.04 16.25
C PHE A 43 -11.53 -18.20 15.82
N GLN A 44 -12.55 -17.95 14.99
CA GLN A 44 -13.53 -18.96 14.58
C GLN A 44 -13.12 -19.75 13.35
N GLU A 45 -12.55 -19.08 12.35
CA GLU A 45 -12.30 -19.61 11.00
C GLU A 45 -10.83 -19.56 10.61
N GLY A 46 -10.00 -18.79 11.33
CA GLY A 46 -8.59 -18.61 11.03
C GLY A 46 -7.74 -19.84 11.39
N ARG A 47 -6.79 -20.17 10.52
CA ARG A 47 -5.68 -21.04 10.87
C ARG A 47 -4.66 -20.20 11.62
N LYS A 48 -4.48 -20.47 12.91
CA LYS A 48 -3.38 -19.89 13.68
C LYS A 48 -2.05 -20.26 13.03
N ILE A 49 -1.29 -19.25 12.63
CA ILE A 49 0.01 -19.41 11.96
C ILE A 49 1.15 -18.93 12.86
N GLY A 50 0.86 -18.08 13.84
CA GLY A 50 1.79 -17.63 14.86
C GLY A 50 1.03 -17.27 16.14
N GLU A 51 1.73 -17.30 17.27
CA GLU A 51 1.23 -16.84 18.56
C GLU A 51 2.36 -16.19 19.30
N ASP A 52 2.01 -15.13 20.00
CA ASP A 52 2.91 -14.33 20.76
C ASP A 52 2.24 -13.97 22.12
N GLU A 53 2.96 -13.42 23.08
CA GLU A 53 2.49 -13.18 24.45
C GLU A 53 1.39 -12.13 24.53
N GLU A 54 1.36 -11.22 23.58
CA GLU A 54 0.39 -10.14 23.54
C GLU A 54 -0.77 -10.50 22.62
N GLY A 55 -0.54 -11.32 21.58
CA GLY A 55 -1.54 -11.64 20.59
C GLY A 55 -1.34 -12.90 19.76
N GLU A 56 -2.34 -13.20 18.93
CA GLU A 56 -2.40 -14.38 18.08
C GLU A 56 -2.46 -13.95 16.61
N LEU A 57 -1.63 -14.56 15.75
CA LEU A 57 -1.59 -14.34 14.31
C LEU A 57 -2.34 -15.44 13.57
N PHE A 58 -3.30 -15.03 12.74
CA PHE A 58 -4.18 -15.92 12.01
C PHE A 58 -4.12 -15.69 10.51
N GLU A 59 -3.96 -16.79 9.78
CA GLU A 59 -4.24 -16.86 8.36
C GLU A 59 -5.72 -17.24 8.18
N VAL A 60 -6.52 -16.30 7.69
CA VAL A 60 -7.93 -16.57 7.37
C VAL A 60 -8.05 -16.82 5.87
N GLU A 61 -8.58 -17.99 5.50
CA GLU A 61 -8.69 -18.38 4.09
C GLU A 61 -9.56 -17.36 3.33
N GLY A 62 -9.02 -16.84 2.23
CA GLY A 62 -9.73 -15.88 1.38
C GLY A 62 -9.89 -14.48 2.00
N LEU A 63 -9.08 -14.10 2.99
CA LEU A 63 -9.05 -12.74 3.55
C LEU A 63 -8.16 -11.82 2.73
N TYR A 64 -8.73 -10.72 2.24
CA TYR A 64 -8.01 -9.74 1.45
C TYR A 64 -8.40 -8.32 1.85
N THR A 65 -7.40 -7.45 1.94
CA THR A 65 -7.56 -6.01 2.20
C THR A 65 -7.15 -5.20 0.98
N TYR A 66 -7.39 -3.90 1.05
CA TYR A 66 -6.91 -2.93 0.08
C TYR A 66 -5.66 -2.23 0.58
N SER A 67 -4.62 -2.25 -0.24
CA SER A 67 -3.32 -1.64 0.02
C SER A 67 -2.93 -0.75 -1.15
N LEU A 68 -2.10 0.26 -0.89
CA LEU A 68 -1.48 1.09 -1.92
C LEU A 68 -0.22 0.39 -2.45
N SER A 69 -0.16 0.17 -3.76
CA SER A 69 1.02 -0.39 -4.45
C SER A 69 2.08 0.67 -4.74
N ALA A 70 3.25 0.18 -5.14
CA ALA A 70 4.36 0.91 -5.74
C ALA A 70 3.96 1.98 -6.78
N GLU A 71 2.97 1.68 -7.62
CA GLU A 71 2.50 2.53 -8.70
C GLU A 71 1.45 3.56 -8.25
N SER A 72 1.24 3.73 -6.94
CA SER A 72 0.18 4.57 -6.35
C SER A 72 -1.24 4.13 -6.74
N GLU A 73 -1.39 2.84 -7.06
CA GLU A 73 -2.68 2.21 -7.32
C GLU A 73 -3.17 1.48 -6.07
N VAL A 74 -4.47 1.56 -5.80
CA VAL A 74 -5.06 0.75 -4.73
C VAL A 74 -5.32 -0.64 -5.31
N GLU A 75 -4.61 -1.63 -4.78
CA GLU A 75 -4.76 -3.02 -5.17
C GLU A 75 -5.22 -3.87 -3.99
N ARG A 76 -5.68 -5.08 -4.33
CA ARG A 76 -6.22 -6.03 -3.36
C ARG A 76 -5.14 -7.06 -3.03
N LYS A 77 -4.73 -7.11 -1.78
CA LYS A 77 -3.70 -8.04 -1.29
C LYS A 77 -4.29 -8.98 -0.25
N LYS A 78 -3.74 -10.19 -0.19
CA LYS A 78 -4.04 -11.12 0.90
C LYS A 78 -3.53 -10.49 2.20
N ALA A 79 -4.27 -10.66 3.29
CA ALA A 79 -3.84 -10.15 4.57
C ALA A 79 -3.95 -11.24 5.64
N GLU A 80 -3.12 -11.11 6.66
CA GLU A 80 -3.14 -11.91 7.86
C GLU A 80 -3.61 -11.03 9.02
N VAL A 81 -4.27 -11.64 10.01
CA VAL A 81 -4.90 -10.91 11.11
C VAL A 81 -4.14 -11.21 12.38
N TYR A 82 -3.58 -10.17 12.98
CA TYR A 82 -2.96 -10.25 14.29
C TYR A 82 -3.90 -9.64 15.32
N VAL A 83 -4.14 -10.34 16.44
CA VAL A 83 -5.10 -9.93 17.47
C VAL A 83 -4.42 -9.93 18.83
N GLN A 84 -4.37 -8.79 19.50
CA GLN A 84 -3.67 -8.61 20.77
C GLN A 84 -4.56 -8.00 21.84
N ASP A 85 -4.39 -8.37 23.11
CA ASP A 85 -4.98 -7.65 24.24
C ASP A 85 -4.11 -6.42 24.60
N TYR A 86 -4.72 -5.23 24.72
CA TYR A 86 -3.97 -3.97 24.89
C TYR A 86 -4.55 -3.10 26.01
N ASP A 87 -3.66 -2.59 26.86
CA ASP A 87 -3.96 -1.60 27.90
C ASP A 87 -2.98 -0.42 27.77
N GLY A 88 -3.41 0.67 27.13
CA GLY A 88 -2.55 1.77 26.77
C GLY A 88 -3.30 2.96 26.16
N ALA A 89 -2.57 3.96 25.68
CA ALA A 89 -3.19 5.15 25.10
C ALA A 89 -3.21 5.06 23.57
N LEU A 90 -4.40 5.24 22.99
CA LEU A 90 -4.60 5.37 21.55
C LEU A 90 -4.55 6.85 21.13
N VAL A 91 -4.13 7.08 19.90
CA VAL A 91 -4.21 8.37 19.20
C VAL A 91 -5.37 8.29 18.21
N SER A 92 -6.35 9.17 18.39
CA SER A 92 -7.47 9.33 17.45
C SER A 92 -7.25 10.59 16.61
N VAL A 93 -7.29 10.43 15.29
CA VAL A 93 -7.11 11.51 14.31
C VAL A 93 -8.42 11.74 13.57
N GLU A 94 -8.88 12.99 13.50
CA GLU A 94 -10.05 13.40 12.71
C GLU A 94 -9.66 14.36 11.58
N THR A 95 -10.08 14.07 10.35
CA THR A 95 -9.85 14.93 9.19
C THR A 95 -10.94 15.99 8.99
N SER A 96 -10.63 17.00 8.19
CA SER A 96 -11.57 18.04 7.74
C SER A 96 -12.82 17.54 7.01
N HIS A 97 -12.77 16.33 6.44
CA HIS A 97 -13.93 15.67 5.85
C HIS A 97 -14.59 14.66 6.80
N GLY A 98 -14.23 14.67 8.09
CA GLY A 98 -14.82 13.85 9.14
C GLY A 98 -14.47 12.37 9.05
N ARG A 99 -13.34 12.03 8.41
CA ARG A 99 -12.75 10.70 8.53
C ARG A 99 -12.07 10.59 9.89
N THR A 100 -12.15 9.44 10.51
CA THR A 100 -11.56 9.19 11.83
C THR A 100 -10.84 7.86 11.84
N VAL A 101 -9.71 7.80 12.54
CA VAL A 101 -9.01 6.54 12.82
C VAL A 101 -8.36 6.61 14.21
N SER A 102 -8.43 5.52 14.96
CA SER A 102 -7.83 5.37 16.29
C SER A 102 -6.76 4.28 16.27
N LEU A 103 -5.52 4.67 16.57
CA LEU A 103 -4.32 3.87 16.37
C LEU A 103 -3.44 3.88 17.61
N THR A 104 -2.53 2.92 17.75
CA THR A 104 -1.46 2.99 18.76
C THR A 104 -0.53 4.18 18.47
N LYS A 105 0.18 4.69 19.49
CA LYS A 105 1.02 5.91 19.40
C LYS A 105 2.09 5.88 18.31
N SER A 106 2.63 4.70 18.01
CA SER A 106 3.72 4.53 17.07
C SER A 106 3.23 4.16 15.66
N HIS A 107 1.91 4.14 15.44
CA HIS A 107 1.36 3.82 14.12
C HIS A 107 1.55 5.00 13.16
N PRO A 108 2.32 4.89 12.07
CA PRO A 108 2.62 5.97 11.17
C PRO A 108 1.51 6.15 10.16
N LEU A 109 1.32 7.41 9.85
CA LEU A 109 0.41 7.89 8.84
C LEU A 109 1.24 8.59 7.78
N LEU A 110 0.87 8.45 6.51
CA LEU A 110 1.51 9.20 5.43
C LEU A 110 1.01 10.65 5.51
N VAL A 111 1.91 11.57 5.86
CA VAL A 111 1.63 12.97 6.15
C VAL A 111 2.31 13.87 5.13
N ASN A 112 1.56 14.85 4.62
CA ASN A 112 2.07 15.97 3.84
C ASN A 112 2.15 17.21 4.73
N ARG A 113 3.36 17.72 4.95
CA ARG A 113 3.62 18.96 5.69
C ARG A 113 4.31 19.97 4.78
N GLY A 114 3.53 20.82 4.14
CA GLY A 114 4.06 21.92 3.32
C GLY A 114 4.62 21.49 1.96
N GLY A 115 4.21 20.33 1.45
CA GLY A 115 4.68 19.79 0.17
C GLY A 115 5.62 18.59 0.32
N GLU A 116 6.25 18.43 1.49
CA GLU A 116 7.06 17.27 1.86
C GLU A 116 6.13 16.16 2.38
N VAL A 117 6.32 14.94 1.89
CA VAL A 117 5.45 13.80 2.17
C VAL A 117 6.25 12.68 2.83
N ASP A 118 5.97 12.45 4.11
CA ASP A 118 6.71 11.50 4.95
C ASP A 118 5.77 10.65 5.81
N TRP A 119 6.23 9.49 6.26
CA TRP A 119 5.54 8.71 7.28
C TRP A 119 5.84 9.26 8.66
N LEU A 120 4.81 9.69 9.40
CA LEU A 120 4.96 10.19 10.78
C LEU A 120 4.18 9.31 11.75
N PRO A 121 4.78 8.87 12.88
CA PRO A 121 4.07 8.22 13.97
C PRO A 121 2.84 9.01 14.41
N SER A 122 1.74 8.32 14.74
CA SER A 122 0.45 8.96 15.05
C SER A 122 0.56 9.99 16.16
N HIS A 123 1.41 9.77 17.17
CA HIS A 123 1.63 10.72 18.25
C HIS A 123 2.34 12.03 17.83
N ARG A 124 3.03 12.05 16.68
CA ARG A 124 3.68 13.24 16.11
C ARG A 124 2.80 13.98 15.09
N VAL A 125 1.64 13.42 14.76
CA VAL A 125 0.67 14.08 13.87
C VAL A 125 0.02 15.24 14.61
N GLU A 126 0.04 16.43 14.02
CA GLU A 126 -0.49 17.64 14.61
C GLU A 126 -1.73 18.17 13.87
N GLN A 127 -2.51 19.00 14.55
CA GLN A 127 -3.61 19.71 13.91
C GLN A 127 -3.08 20.64 12.80
N GLY A 128 -3.60 20.48 11.59
CA GLY A 128 -3.18 21.25 10.42
C GLY A 128 -2.29 20.48 9.44
N ASP A 129 -1.70 19.37 9.86
CA ASP A 129 -1.04 18.41 8.96
C ASP A 129 -2.05 17.82 7.96
N PHE A 130 -1.57 17.26 6.85
CA PHE A 130 -2.44 16.61 5.87
C PHE A 130 -2.15 15.11 5.79
N ILE A 131 -3.11 14.26 6.11
CA ILE A 131 -2.93 12.80 6.08
C ILE A 131 -3.51 12.16 4.81
N ALA A 132 -2.90 11.07 4.38
CA ALA A 132 -3.29 10.29 3.22
C ALA A 132 -4.60 9.50 3.46
N VAL A 133 -5.56 9.66 2.56
CA VAL A 133 -6.86 8.99 2.57
C VAL A 133 -7.21 8.49 1.16
N PRO A 134 -8.03 7.45 1.01
CA PRO A 134 -8.39 6.94 -0.30
C PRO A 134 -9.28 7.95 -1.04
N ASN A 135 -8.89 8.24 -2.29
CA ASN A 135 -9.69 8.97 -3.26
C ASN A 135 -10.57 8.01 -4.07
N ARG A 136 -10.02 6.84 -4.41
CA ARG A 136 -10.67 5.80 -5.21
C ARG A 136 -10.27 4.42 -4.71
N ILE A 137 -11.26 3.54 -4.50
CA ILE A 137 -11.03 2.14 -4.14
C ILE A 137 -11.71 1.25 -5.21
N PRO A 138 -10.96 0.44 -5.96
CA PRO A 138 -11.54 -0.47 -6.95
C PRO A 138 -12.13 -1.70 -6.25
N LEU A 139 -13.38 -1.58 -5.79
CA LEU A 139 -14.14 -2.70 -5.22
C LEU A 139 -14.31 -3.80 -6.28
N GLU A 140 -13.92 -5.02 -5.97
CA GLU A 140 -13.88 -6.13 -6.93
C GLU A 140 -15.31 -6.52 -7.36
N ASN A 141 -15.57 -6.61 -8.67
CA ASN A 141 -16.82 -7.16 -9.20
C ASN A 141 -16.77 -8.69 -9.10
N ARG A 142 -17.22 -9.24 -7.98
CA ARG A 142 -17.28 -10.70 -7.81
C ARG A 142 -18.50 -11.33 -8.47
N GLY A 143 -19.56 -10.53 -8.70
CA GLY A 143 -20.89 -11.10 -8.82
C GLY A 143 -21.28 -11.79 -7.50
N VAL A 144 -22.56 -12.13 -7.34
CA VAL A 144 -22.94 -13.00 -6.22
C VAL A 144 -22.64 -14.42 -6.65
N GLU A 145 -21.39 -14.86 -6.46
CA GLU A 145 -21.05 -16.27 -6.68
C GLU A 145 -21.91 -17.15 -5.75
N ASP A 146 -22.38 -18.30 -6.25
CA ASP A 146 -22.99 -19.38 -5.45
C ASP A 146 -21.87 -20.08 -4.62
N ARG A 147 -21.01 -19.30 -3.95
CA ARG A 147 -19.94 -19.78 -3.06
C ARG A 147 -20.63 -20.39 -1.86
N GLN A 148 -20.73 -21.72 -1.87
CA GLN A 148 -21.52 -22.57 -0.96
C GLN A 148 -23.01 -22.59 -1.32
N ASP A 149 -23.62 -23.79 -1.32
CA ASP A 149 -25.06 -23.93 -1.51
C ASP A 149 -25.73 -23.32 -0.27
N TRP A 150 -26.09 -22.04 -0.33
CA TRP A 150 -26.76 -21.26 0.74
C TRP A 150 -27.99 -21.98 1.33
N ARG A 151 -28.51 -22.98 0.62
CA ARG A 151 -29.51 -23.96 1.08
C ARG A 151 -29.10 -24.66 2.38
N GLU A 152 -27.81 -24.86 2.64
CA GLU A 152 -27.28 -25.46 3.87
C GLU A 152 -27.44 -24.54 5.10
N ARG A 153 -27.41 -23.21 4.88
CA ARG A 153 -27.63 -22.19 5.92
C ARG A 153 -29.12 -21.99 6.23
N MET A 154 -30.02 -22.64 5.50
CA MET A 154 -31.45 -22.55 5.74
C MET A 154 -31.95 -23.67 6.65
N ASP A 155 -32.77 -23.31 7.64
CA ASP A 155 -33.58 -24.26 8.42
C ASP A 155 -34.73 -24.90 7.60
N ALA A 156 -34.88 -24.51 6.33
CA ALA A 156 -35.91 -24.99 5.41
C ALA A 156 -35.32 -25.82 4.27
N LYS A 157 -36.10 -26.77 3.75
CA LYS A 157 -35.67 -27.58 2.61
C LYS A 157 -36.08 -26.89 1.31
N VAL A 158 -35.08 -26.45 0.56
CA VAL A 158 -35.25 -25.80 -0.76
C VAL A 158 -35.23 -26.84 -1.87
N VAL A 159 -35.97 -26.61 -2.96
CA VAL A 159 -35.87 -27.36 -4.22
C VAL A 159 -35.64 -26.36 -5.36
N LYS A 160 -34.58 -26.58 -6.13
CA LYS A 160 -34.21 -25.86 -7.35
C LYS A 160 -34.69 -26.63 -8.58
N PRO A 161 -34.86 -25.99 -9.76
CA PRO A 161 -35.20 -26.68 -11.01
C PRO A 161 -34.24 -27.83 -11.36
N GLN A 162 -32.94 -27.64 -11.10
CA GLN A 162 -31.89 -28.62 -11.36
C GLN A 162 -32.07 -29.93 -10.56
N ASP A 163 -32.58 -29.84 -9.32
CA ASP A 163 -32.85 -31.03 -8.50
C ASP A 163 -33.95 -31.89 -9.16
N LEU A 164 -34.97 -31.26 -9.71
CA LEU A 164 -36.06 -31.94 -10.41
C LEU A 164 -35.59 -32.58 -11.72
N GLU A 165 -34.69 -31.92 -12.47
CA GLU A 165 -34.11 -32.49 -13.68
C GLU A 165 -33.27 -33.74 -13.39
N ALA A 166 -32.49 -33.72 -12.30
CA ALA A 166 -31.74 -34.88 -11.84
C ALA A 166 -32.68 -36.05 -11.51
N VAL A 167 -33.73 -35.80 -10.71
CA VAL A 167 -34.74 -36.80 -10.38
C VAL A 167 -35.44 -37.30 -11.65
N ARG A 168 -35.82 -36.42 -12.58
CA ARG A 168 -36.47 -36.77 -13.85
C ARG A 168 -35.61 -37.71 -14.68
N ARG A 169 -34.29 -37.51 -14.69
CA ARG A 169 -33.32 -38.34 -15.41
C ARG A 169 -33.12 -39.70 -14.73
N GLU A 170 -33.03 -39.73 -13.40
CA GLU A 170 -32.81 -40.96 -12.63
C GLU A 170 -34.03 -41.88 -12.62
N THR A 171 -35.24 -41.30 -12.65
CA THR A 171 -36.51 -42.02 -12.45
C THR A 171 -37.28 -42.29 -13.75
N ASP A 172 -36.64 -42.06 -14.91
CA ASP A 172 -37.26 -42.19 -16.24
C ASP A 172 -38.56 -41.39 -16.33
N ASN A 173 -38.44 -40.06 -16.23
CA ASN A 173 -39.56 -39.11 -16.25
C ASN A 173 -40.57 -39.31 -15.10
N PHE A 174 -40.06 -39.51 -13.87
CA PHE A 174 -40.83 -39.71 -12.63
C PHE A 174 -41.62 -41.03 -12.55
N THR A 175 -41.42 -41.95 -13.49
CA THR A 175 -42.19 -43.20 -13.54
C THR A 175 -41.71 -44.24 -12.53
N LYS A 176 -40.47 -44.15 -12.06
CA LYS A 176 -39.84 -45.12 -11.14
C LYS A 176 -39.15 -44.41 -9.97
N ILE A 177 -39.93 -43.90 -9.03
CA ILE A 177 -39.38 -43.24 -7.85
C ILE A 177 -39.07 -44.29 -6.77
N HIS A 178 -37.82 -44.38 -6.35
CA HIS A 178 -37.33 -45.46 -5.48
C HIS A 178 -36.97 -45.00 -4.06
N THR A 179 -36.78 -43.70 -3.84
CA THR A 179 -36.34 -43.15 -2.54
C THR A 179 -37.35 -42.16 -1.96
N VAL A 180 -37.36 -42.08 -0.62
CA VAL A 180 -38.16 -41.09 0.12
C VAL A 180 -37.76 -39.66 -0.27
N GLU A 181 -36.48 -39.43 -0.51
CA GLU A 181 -35.93 -38.13 -0.89
C GLU A 181 -36.46 -37.66 -2.26
N GLN A 182 -36.48 -38.52 -3.27
CA GLN A 182 -37.04 -38.20 -4.59
C GLN A 182 -38.53 -37.84 -4.50
N ILE A 183 -39.32 -38.57 -3.68
CA ILE A 183 -40.74 -38.26 -3.46
C ILE A 183 -40.91 -36.91 -2.74
N GLU A 184 -40.10 -36.63 -1.73
CA GLU A 184 -40.15 -35.36 -1.00
C GLU A 184 -39.72 -34.18 -1.87
N LEU A 185 -38.75 -34.34 -2.78
CA LEU A 185 -38.38 -33.33 -3.78
C LEU A 185 -39.56 -33.01 -4.70
N CYS A 186 -40.19 -34.04 -5.30
CA CYS A 186 -41.36 -33.85 -6.15
C CYS A 186 -42.55 -33.25 -5.39
N ARG A 187 -42.78 -33.66 -4.13
CA ARG A 187 -43.83 -33.07 -3.28
C ARG A 187 -43.67 -31.56 -3.12
N ARG A 188 -42.44 -31.13 -2.81
CA ARG A 188 -42.11 -29.71 -2.60
C ARG A 188 -42.29 -28.92 -3.89
N ALA A 189 -41.85 -29.45 -5.02
CA ALA A 189 -42.06 -28.83 -6.33
C ALA A 189 -43.55 -28.61 -6.68
N LEU A 190 -44.41 -29.55 -6.30
CA LEU A 190 -45.87 -29.47 -6.48
C LEU A 190 -46.57 -28.56 -5.46
N CYS A 191 -45.84 -27.95 -4.52
CA CYS A 191 -46.38 -27.15 -3.40
C CYS A 191 -47.45 -27.90 -2.59
N LEU A 192 -47.30 -29.22 -2.41
CA LEU A 192 -48.25 -30.04 -1.67
C LEU A 192 -47.77 -30.30 -0.25
N SER A 193 -48.69 -30.31 0.71
CA SER A 193 -48.39 -30.84 2.05
C SER A 193 -48.26 -32.37 2.00
N LYS A 194 -47.52 -32.97 2.94
CA LYS A 194 -47.36 -34.43 3.04
C LYS A 194 -48.71 -35.17 3.01
N ARG A 195 -49.67 -34.66 3.78
CA ARG A 195 -51.05 -35.16 3.82
C ARG A 195 -51.75 -35.06 2.46
N ARG A 196 -51.65 -33.92 1.78
CA ARG A 196 -52.36 -33.69 0.51
C ARG A 196 -51.80 -34.56 -0.62
N LEU A 197 -50.49 -34.77 -0.66
CA LEU A 197 -49.87 -35.70 -1.60
C LEU A 197 -50.34 -37.14 -1.35
N ALA A 198 -50.32 -37.60 -0.09
CA ALA A 198 -50.78 -38.94 0.28
C ALA A 198 -52.26 -39.16 -0.12
N GLU A 199 -53.14 -38.19 0.19
CA GLU A 199 -54.56 -38.23 -0.19
C GLU A 199 -54.74 -38.30 -1.72
N LYS A 200 -54.02 -37.48 -2.49
CA LYS A 200 -54.12 -37.47 -3.96
C LYS A 200 -53.57 -38.74 -4.61
N ALA A 201 -52.51 -39.31 -4.05
CA ALA A 201 -51.92 -40.56 -4.53
C ALA A 201 -52.67 -41.82 -4.04
N GLY A 202 -53.68 -41.68 -3.17
CA GLY A 202 -54.43 -42.82 -2.64
C GLY A 202 -53.64 -43.67 -1.63
N VAL A 203 -52.70 -43.04 -0.90
CA VAL A 203 -51.91 -43.64 0.17
C VAL A 203 -52.40 -43.11 1.52
N SER A 204 -52.47 -43.97 2.56
CA SER A 204 -52.82 -43.52 3.91
C SER A 204 -51.78 -42.51 4.41
N PRO A 205 -52.19 -41.34 4.96
CA PRO A 205 -51.27 -40.38 5.54
C PRO A 205 -50.40 -41.02 6.62
N GLU A 206 -50.94 -41.90 7.47
CA GLU A 206 -50.21 -42.60 8.52
C GLU A 206 -49.06 -43.44 7.96
N LEU A 207 -49.30 -44.19 6.88
CA LEU A 207 -48.27 -44.97 6.18
C LEU A 207 -47.19 -44.06 5.56
N TYR A 208 -47.60 -42.93 4.98
CA TYR A 208 -46.66 -41.94 4.44
C TYR A 208 -45.77 -41.32 5.54
N TYR A 209 -46.34 -40.97 6.69
CA TYR A 209 -45.57 -40.42 7.82
C TYR A 209 -44.63 -41.45 8.46
N GLU A 210 -45.05 -42.72 8.58
CA GLU A 210 -44.19 -43.79 9.11
C GLU A 210 -42.95 -44.01 8.24
N VAL A 211 -43.14 -44.03 6.92
CA VAL A 211 -42.08 -44.26 5.92
C VAL A 211 -41.19 -43.03 5.71
N THR A 212 -41.73 -41.82 5.80
CA THR A 212 -40.92 -40.59 5.68
C THR A 212 -40.23 -40.17 6.98
N GLY A 213 -40.56 -40.80 8.11
CA GLY A 213 -39.98 -40.53 9.43
C GLY A 213 -38.92 -41.52 9.91
N SER A 214 -38.71 -42.61 9.17
CA SER A 214 -37.65 -43.59 9.43
C SER A 214 -37.00 -43.91 8.08
N ASP A 215 -35.66 -43.94 7.94
CA ASP A 215 -34.92 -44.14 6.68
C ASP A 215 -35.14 -45.52 6.03
N ARG A 216 -36.40 -45.89 5.80
CA ARG A 216 -36.87 -47.17 5.27
C ARG A 216 -37.29 -46.97 3.81
N GLN A 217 -37.05 -47.99 2.99
CA GLN A 217 -37.59 -48.02 1.63
C GLN A 217 -39.12 -47.99 1.65
N LEU A 218 -39.71 -47.24 0.72
CA LEU A 218 -41.16 -47.21 0.54
C LEU A 218 -41.68 -48.62 0.18
N PRO A 219 -42.79 -49.07 0.78
CA PRO A 219 -43.49 -50.27 0.31
C PRO A 219 -43.82 -50.13 -1.19
N GLU A 220 -43.55 -51.18 -1.96
CA GLU A 220 -43.63 -51.18 -3.44
C GLU A 220 -44.99 -50.65 -3.95
N GLU A 221 -46.11 -51.04 -3.32
CA GLU A 221 -47.46 -50.56 -3.67
C GLU A 221 -47.68 -49.05 -3.41
N ALA A 222 -47.04 -48.48 -2.37
CA ALA A 222 -47.13 -47.06 -2.07
C ALA A 222 -46.21 -46.24 -2.97
N ALA A 223 -45.02 -46.76 -3.29
CA ALA A 223 -44.08 -46.16 -4.22
C ALA A 223 -44.67 -46.07 -5.64
N ASP A 224 -45.34 -47.12 -6.12
CA ASP A 224 -46.01 -47.13 -7.42
C ASP A 224 -47.14 -46.10 -7.51
N LYS A 225 -47.97 -46.01 -6.48
CA LYS A 225 -49.07 -45.03 -6.41
C LYS A 225 -48.58 -43.58 -6.40
N LEU A 226 -47.52 -43.30 -5.63
CA LEU A 226 -46.89 -41.98 -5.58
C LEU A 226 -46.18 -41.65 -6.90
N SER A 227 -45.43 -42.59 -7.48
CA SER A 227 -44.75 -42.40 -8.77
C SER A 227 -45.75 -42.14 -9.90
N ASN A 228 -46.85 -42.90 -9.96
CA ASN A 228 -47.89 -42.68 -10.96
C ASN A 228 -48.52 -41.28 -10.84
N TYR A 229 -48.84 -40.82 -9.63
CA TYR A 229 -49.37 -39.47 -9.43
C TYR A 229 -48.36 -38.39 -9.85
N VAL A 230 -47.09 -38.52 -9.44
CA VAL A 230 -46.05 -37.53 -9.80
C VAL A 230 -45.78 -37.54 -11.31
N ALA A 231 -45.78 -38.71 -11.95
CA ALA A 231 -45.62 -38.83 -13.40
C ALA A 231 -46.82 -38.27 -14.17
N GLU A 232 -48.04 -38.30 -13.61
CA GLU A 232 -49.21 -37.66 -14.20
C GLU A 232 -49.21 -36.13 -14.01
N ASP A 233 -48.86 -35.64 -12.83
CA ASP A 233 -48.89 -34.22 -12.46
C ASP A 233 -47.69 -33.43 -13.02
N GLN A 234 -46.59 -34.13 -13.41
CA GLN A 234 -45.34 -33.59 -13.97
C GLN A 234 -44.83 -32.34 -13.22
N PRO A 235 -44.12 -32.49 -12.09
CA PRO A 235 -43.61 -31.35 -11.34
C PRO A 235 -42.62 -30.52 -12.15
N GLU A 236 -42.90 -29.22 -12.30
CA GLU A 236 -42.05 -28.27 -13.01
C GLU A 236 -41.82 -26.99 -12.17
N LEU A 237 -40.58 -26.51 -12.20
CA LEU A 237 -40.13 -25.21 -11.66
C LEU A 237 -39.44 -24.46 -12.81
N GLU A 238 -40.07 -23.40 -13.32
CA GLU A 238 -39.51 -22.58 -14.41
C GLU A 238 -38.78 -21.37 -13.80
N GLY A 239 -37.55 -21.56 -13.31
CA GLY A 239 -36.77 -20.51 -12.64
C GLY A 239 -37.18 -20.20 -11.19
N GLU A 240 -38.22 -20.87 -10.69
CA GLU A 240 -38.69 -20.75 -9.30
C GLU A 240 -37.98 -21.71 -8.35
N ILE A 241 -37.99 -21.34 -7.08
CA ILE A 241 -37.59 -22.20 -5.98
C ILE A 241 -38.79 -22.55 -5.10
N ALA A 242 -38.80 -23.78 -4.58
CA ALA A 242 -39.80 -24.22 -3.61
C ALA A 242 -39.14 -24.37 -2.22
N VAL A 243 -39.65 -23.66 -1.22
CA VAL A 243 -39.11 -23.63 0.14
C VAL A 243 -40.10 -24.30 1.10
N ASP A 244 -39.69 -25.42 1.69
CA ASP A 244 -40.49 -26.22 2.59
C ASP A 244 -40.06 -26.07 4.04
N ARG A 245 -40.96 -25.50 4.84
CA ARG A 245 -40.75 -25.25 6.27
C ARG A 245 -41.22 -26.46 7.08
N ALA A 246 -40.28 -27.27 7.56
CA ALA A 246 -40.60 -28.42 8.40
C ALA A 246 -40.97 -27.97 9.83
N SER A 247 -42.25 -27.71 10.10
CA SER A 247 -42.74 -27.74 11.49
C SER A 247 -43.03 -29.18 11.91
N ARG A 248 -42.84 -29.52 13.19
CA ARG A 248 -43.04 -30.87 13.77
C ARG A 248 -44.42 -31.54 13.49
N SER A 249 -45.37 -30.84 12.85
CA SER A 249 -46.68 -31.41 12.49
C SER A 249 -47.33 -30.92 11.19
N ASN A 250 -46.82 -29.88 10.50
CA ASN A 250 -47.38 -29.40 9.23
C ASN A 250 -46.31 -28.73 8.35
N SER A 251 -46.10 -29.26 7.13
CA SER A 251 -45.22 -28.68 6.11
C SER A 251 -45.98 -27.58 5.35
N ASN A 252 -45.46 -26.36 5.31
CA ASN A 252 -45.97 -25.29 4.44
C ASN A 252 -44.91 -24.98 3.38
N VAL A 253 -45.25 -25.21 2.12
CA VAL A 253 -44.35 -25.01 0.98
C VAL A 253 -44.69 -23.68 0.32
N GLU A 254 -43.72 -22.80 0.23
CA GLU A 254 -43.79 -21.54 -0.50
C GLU A 254 -43.04 -21.67 -1.83
N ARG A 255 -43.55 -21.05 -2.89
CA ARG A 255 -42.92 -21.02 -4.22
C ARG A 255 -42.86 -19.58 -4.69
N PHE A 256 -41.68 -19.17 -5.16
CA PHE A 256 -41.43 -17.86 -5.73
C PHE A 256 -40.23 -17.94 -6.69
N GLU A 257 -40.16 -17.01 -7.63
CA GLU A 257 -39.01 -16.87 -8.52
C GLU A 257 -37.77 -16.51 -7.71
N ALA A 258 -36.61 -17.12 -7.99
CA ALA A 258 -35.39 -16.75 -7.29
C ALA A 258 -35.05 -15.28 -7.61
N LEU A 259 -34.95 -14.44 -6.57
CA LEU A 259 -34.57 -13.04 -6.75
C LEU A 259 -33.08 -13.01 -7.04
N GLU A 260 -32.68 -13.14 -8.30
CA GLU A 260 -31.29 -13.12 -8.74
C GLU A 260 -30.73 -11.69 -8.78
N PRO A 261 -29.40 -11.50 -8.60
CA PRO A 261 -28.76 -10.19 -8.68
C PRO A 261 -28.97 -9.54 -10.05
N GLY A 262 -29.51 -8.32 -10.05
CA GLY A 262 -29.84 -7.57 -11.25
C GLY A 262 -30.40 -6.19 -10.94
N ASP A 263 -30.73 -5.41 -11.96
CA ASP A 263 -31.25 -4.03 -11.80
C ASP A 263 -32.52 -3.99 -10.93
N LYS A 264 -33.50 -4.87 -11.18
CA LYS A 264 -34.73 -4.96 -10.36
C LYS A 264 -34.44 -5.32 -8.90
N PHE A 265 -33.48 -6.23 -8.68
CA PHE A 265 -33.07 -6.64 -7.34
C PHE A 265 -32.34 -5.51 -6.60
N ALA A 266 -31.44 -4.78 -7.25
CA ALA A 266 -30.77 -3.60 -6.69
C ALA A 266 -31.77 -2.51 -6.27
N LYS A 267 -32.83 -2.28 -7.07
CA LYS A 267 -33.94 -1.36 -6.72
C LYS A 267 -34.72 -1.84 -5.50
N PHE A 268 -35.01 -3.14 -5.44
CA PHE A 268 -35.65 -3.76 -4.28
C PHE A 268 -34.80 -3.62 -3.01
N LEU A 269 -33.49 -3.92 -3.09
CA LEU A 269 -32.57 -3.75 -1.96
C LEU A 269 -32.50 -2.31 -1.48
N ALA A 270 -32.37 -1.34 -2.40
CA ALA A 270 -32.36 0.08 -2.06
C ALA A 270 -33.66 0.50 -1.35
N PHE A 271 -34.80 -0.04 -1.78
CA PHE A 271 -36.09 0.23 -1.16
C PHE A 271 -36.24 -0.42 0.21
N LEU A 272 -35.83 -1.68 0.35
CA LEU A 272 -35.83 -2.42 1.62
C LEU A 272 -34.92 -1.74 2.66
N THR A 273 -33.75 -1.27 2.22
CA THR A 273 -32.74 -0.67 3.10
C THR A 273 -33.10 0.74 3.55
N ALA A 274 -33.70 1.54 2.67
CA ALA A 274 -34.10 2.92 3.00
C ALA A 274 -35.40 2.96 3.83
N GLU A 275 -36.42 2.23 3.38
CA GLU A 275 -37.82 2.47 3.77
C GLU A 275 -38.53 1.17 4.17
N GLY A 276 -37.76 0.10 4.37
CA GLY A 276 -38.25 -1.23 4.69
C GLY A 276 -37.81 -1.73 6.06
N ARG A 277 -38.45 -2.82 6.47
CA ARG A 277 -38.11 -3.61 7.64
C ARG A 277 -38.27 -5.08 7.31
N MET A 278 -37.24 -5.87 7.58
CA MET A 278 -37.34 -7.32 7.53
C MET A 278 -37.47 -7.89 8.94
N THR A 279 -38.32 -8.90 9.08
CA THR A 279 -38.39 -9.76 10.27
C THR A 279 -38.21 -11.20 9.83
N GLU A 280 -38.11 -12.15 10.75
CA GLU A 280 -37.97 -13.57 10.41
C GLU A 280 -39.07 -14.12 9.49
N ASN A 281 -40.27 -13.51 9.47
CA ASN A 281 -41.43 -14.07 8.77
C ASN A 281 -42.14 -13.14 7.77
N ARG A 282 -41.75 -11.87 7.67
CA ARG A 282 -42.37 -10.90 6.76
C ARG A 282 -41.48 -9.70 6.46
N LEU A 283 -41.69 -9.12 5.29
CA LEU A 283 -41.18 -7.82 4.88
C LEU A 283 -42.25 -6.75 5.08
N GLU A 284 -41.89 -5.62 5.66
CA GLU A 284 -42.73 -4.43 5.81
C GLU A 284 -42.09 -3.28 5.03
N LEU A 285 -42.84 -2.65 4.13
CA LEU A 285 -42.34 -1.60 3.24
C LEU A 285 -43.20 -0.35 3.40
N CYS A 286 -42.60 0.80 3.71
CA CYS A 286 -43.32 2.05 3.98
C CYS A 286 -42.93 3.13 2.96
N GLN A 287 -43.83 3.54 2.06
CA GLN A 287 -43.51 4.65 1.14
C GLN A 287 -44.73 5.45 0.70
N ARG A 288 -44.68 6.75 1.00
CA ARG A 288 -45.76 7.71 0.73
C ARG A 288 -45.54 8.54 -0.53
N ASP A 289 -44.33 9.04 -0.72
CA ASP A 289 -44.05 10.18 -1.60
C ASP A 289 -43.63 9.74 -3.01
N HIS A 290 -42.96 8.59 -3.13
CA HIS A 290 -42.44 8.07 -4.41
C HIS A 290 -43.27 6.91 -4.96
N LYS A 291 -44.51 7.19 -5.40
CA LYS A 291 -45.47 6.16 -5.86
C LYS A 291 -45.00 5.34 -7.06
N GLU A 292 -44.35 5.96 -8.04
CA GLU A 292 -43.88 5.28 -9.26
C GLU A 292 -42.80 4.25 -8.92
N MET A 293 -41.77 4.65 -8.16
CA MET A 293 -40.69 3.78 -7.72
C MET A 293 -41.20 2.62 -6.84
N ARG A 294 -42.12 2.93 -5.91
CA ARG A 294 -42.77 1.91 -5.07
C ARG A 294 -43.51 0.87 -5.93
N ASN A 295 -44.30 1.32 -6.91
CA ASN A 295 -45.07 0.42 -7.75
C ASN A 295 -44.18 -0.47 -8.62
N GLU A 296 -43.01 0.00 -9.04
CA GLU A 296 -42.04 -0.79 -9.79
C GLU A 296 -41.46 -1.94 -8.95
N VAL A 297 -41.12 -1.69 -7.68
CA VAL A 297 -40.68 -2.75 -6.76
C VAL A 297 -41.81 -3.72 -6.44
N PHE A 298 -43.05 -3.25 -6.29
CA PHE A 298 -44.20 -4.13 -6.06
C PHE A 298 -44.50 -5.00 -7.26
N GLN A 299 -44.43 -4.44 -8.47
CA GLN A 299 -44.56 -5.23 -9.70
C GLN A 299 -43.49 -6.30 -9.77
N TYR A 300 -42.24 -5.98 -9.40
CA TYR A 300 -41.17 -6.97 -9.35
C TYR A 300 -41.47 -8.12 -8.35
N LEU A 301 -41.92 -7.79 -7.14
CA LEU A 301 -42.29 -8.82 -6.15
C LEU A 301 -43.48 -9.67 -6.63
N GLU A 302 -44.49 -9.06 -7.24
CA GLU A 302 -45.65 -9.74 -7.80
C GLU A 302 -45.28 -10.62 -9.01
N ASP A 303 -44.41 -10.14 -9.90
CA ASP A 303 -43.87 -10.90 -11.04
C ASP A 303 -43.13 -12.15 -10.54
N SER A 304 -42.43 -12.05 -9.41
CA SER A 304 -41.74 -13.17 -8.76
C SER A 304 -42.65 -14.10 -7.95
N GLY A 305 -43.98 -13.93 -8.03
CA GLY A 305 -44.96 -14.80 -7.39
C GLY A 305 -45.25 -14.49 -5.92
N LEU A 306 -44.80 -13.33 -5.41
CA LEU A 306 -45.03 -12.91 -4.02
C LEU A 306 -46.26 -11.98 -3.92
N GLU A 307 -47.09 -12.20 -2.91
CA GLU A 307 -48.27 -11.35 -2.68
C GLU A 307 -47.93 -10.13 -1.81
N VAL A 308 -48.06 -8.92 -2.39
CA VAL A 308 -47.89 -7.66 -1.67
C VAL A 308 -49.23 -7.19 -1.09
N GLN A 309 -49.38 -7.27 0.23
CA GLN A 309 -50.59 -6.86 0.94
C GLN A 309 -50.52 -5.40 1.36
N LYS A 310 -51.52 -4.60 0.96
CA LYS A 310 -51.67 -3.21 1.40
C LYS A 310 -52.30 -3.16 2.80
N VAL A 311 -51.54 -2.69 3.80
CA VAL A 311 -52.01 -2.54 5.19
C VAL A 311 -52.59 -1.14 5.42
N SER A 312 -51.96 -0.11 4.85
CA SER A 312 -52.42 1.28 4.89
C SER A 312 -52.11 1.99 3.56
N ASP A 313 -52.40 3.29 3.43
CA ASP A 313 -52.05 4.07 2.24
C ASP A 313 -50.53 4.23 2.02
N LYS A 314 -49.73 3.96 3.06
CA LYS A 314 -48.27 4.06 3.04
C LYS A 314 -47.57 2.75 3.39
N ASP A 315 -48.21 1.84 4.13
CA ASP A 315 -47.60 0.62 4.67
C ASP A 315 -48.06 -0.62 3.88
N PHE A 316 -47.09 -1.41 3.43
CA PHE A 316 -47.28 -2.63 2.65
C PHE A 316 -46.51 -3.79 3.28
N ARG A 317 -46.94 -5.02 3.02
CA ARG A 317 -46.37 -6.20 3.66
C ARG A 317 -46.34 -7.41 2.73
N VAL A 318 -45.24 -8.16 2.79
CA VAL A 318 -45.12 -9.49 2.16
C VAL A 318 -44.94 -10.51 3.28
N ASN A 319 -45.91 -11.41 3.43
CA ASN A 319 -45.85 -12.47 4.46
C ASN A 319 -45.25 -13.74 3.86
N SER A 320 -43.92 -13.84 3.88
CA SER A 320 -43.21 -15.03 3.42
C SER A 320 -42.02 -15.28 4.33
N THR A 321 -42.06 -16.40 5.05
CA THR A 321 -40.94 -16.83 5.88
C THR A 321 -39.85 -17.45 5.02
N GLY A 322 -40.23 -18.14 3.94
CA GLY A 322 -39.26 -18.70 2.99
C GLY A 322 -38.43 -17.63 2.30
N LEU A 323 -39.06 -16.50 1.91
CA LEU A 323 -38.36 -15.35 1.34
C LEU A 323 -37.41 -14.69 2.33
N CYS A 324 -37.83 -14.47 3.58
CA CYS A 324 -36.97 -13.83 4.59
C CYS A 324 -35.75 -14.71 4.89
N GLN A 325 -35.95 -16.03 5.05
CA GLN A 325 -34.83 -16.97 5.20
C GLN A 325 -33.94 -17.03 3.96
N TYR A 326 -34.51 -16.95 2.75
CA TYR A 326 -33.75 -16.90 1.50
C TYR A 326 -32.87 -15.65 1.43
N LEU A 327 -33.43 -14.48 1.71
CA LEU A 327 -32.71 -13.21 1.70
C LEU A 327 -31.60 -13.18 2.76
N SER A 328 -31.85 -13.69 3.97
CA SER A 328 -30.83 -13.79 5.00
C SER A 328 -29.76 -14.83 4.68
N ALA A 329 -30.11 -16.01 4.17
CA ALA A 329 -29.15 -17.08 3.91
C ALA A 329 -28.28 -16.81 2.67
N ARG A 330 -28.88 -16.28 1.59
CA ARG A 330 -28.19 -16.05 0.31
C ARG A 330 -27.48 -14.69 0.24
N TYR A 331 -28.08 -13.66 0.83
CA TYR A 331 -27.61 -12.28 0.68
C TYR A 331 -27.24 -11.61 2.01
N GLU A 332 -27.26 -12.38 3.11
CA GLU A 332 -26.86 -11.93 4.45
C GLU A 332 -27.59 -10.66 4.87
N ILE A 333 -28.85 -10.53 4.46
CA ILE A 333 -29.71 -9.42 4.87
C ILE A 333 -30.17 -9.68 6.30
N GLU A 334 -29.84 -8.77 7.21
CA GLU A 334 -30.21 -8.86 8.61
C GLU A 334 -31.68 -8.51 8.85
N THR A 335 -32.25 -9.07 9.93
CA THR A 335 -33.58 -8.65 10.39
C THR A 335 -33.49 -7.33 11.13
N GLY A 336 -34.38 -6.40 10.82
CA GLY A 336 -34.38 -5.08 11.43
C GLY A 336 -34.95 -4.03 10.49
N ASN A 337 -34.97 -2.79 10.98
CA ASN A 337 -35.18 -1.60 10.16
C ASN A 337 -33.83 -0.99 9.75
N SER A 338 -33.83 0.10 8.97
CA SER A 338 -32.61 0.79 8.50
C SER A 338 -31.59 1.19 9.58
N ARG A 339 -32.01 1.31 10.85
CA ARG A 339 -31.11 1.55 11.99
C ARG A 339 -30.43 0.27 12.48
N GLU A 340 -31.10 -0.87 12.37
CA GLU A 340 -30.70 -2.18 12.87
C GLU A 340 -29.99 -3.00 11.79
N SER A 341 -30.57 -3.17 10.60
CA SER A 341 -30.18 -4.19 9.61
C SER A 341 -29.14 -3.77 8.56
N GLY A 342 -28.50 -2.61 8.75
CA GLY A 342 -27.43 -2.12 7.88
C GLY A 342 -27.76 -2.00 6.37
N ILE A 343 -26.77 -1.63 5.55
CA ILE A 343 -26.77 -1.84 4.10
C ILE A 343 -26.18 -3.23 3.86
N PRO A 344 -26.87 -4.16 3.19
CA PRO A 344 -26.37 -5.51 2.97
C PRO A 344 -25.00 -5.53 2.29
N ALA A 345 -24.10 -6.39 2.78
CA ALA A 345 -22.74 -6.51 2.25
C ALA A 345 -22.70 -6.94 0.76
N VAL A 346 -23.72 -7.70 0.33
CA VAL A 346 -23.91 -8.07 -1.08
C VAL A 346 -23.88 -6.87 -2.04
N VAL A 347 -24.27 -5.67 -1.59
CA VAL A 347 -24.29 -4.46 -2.43
C VAL A 347 -22.89 -4.14 -2.97
N HIS A 348 -21.83 -4.31 -2.18
CA HIS A 348 -20.45 -4.04 -2.60
C HIS A 348 -19.91 -5.09 -3.58
N SER A 349 -20.55 -6.27 -3.63
CA SER A 349 -20.20 -7.37 -4.52
C SER A 349 -21.03 -7.43 -5.81
N LEU A 350 -22.08 -6.60 -5.94
CA LEU A 350 -22.87 -6.47 -7.17
C LEU A 350 -21.99 -5.99 -8.33
N GLU A 351 -22.42 -6.22 -9.57
CA GLU A 351 -21.78 -5.57 -10.72
C GLU A 351 -21.95 -4.04 -10.67
N GLN A 352 -20.99 -3.31 -11.24
CA GLN A 352 -20.96 -1.84 -11.20
C GLN A 352 -22.26 -1.16 -11.64
N GLU A 353 -22.94 -1.67 -12.69
CA GLU A 353 -24.24 -1.15 -13.15
C GLU A 353 -25.33 -1.28 -12.06
N HIS A 354 -25.34 -2.39 -11.33
CA HIS A 354 -26.30 -2.65 -10.26
C HIS A 354 -25.97 -1.84 -8.99
N LYS A 355 -24.69 -1.60 -8.68
CA LYS A 355 -24.27 -0.66 -7.62
C LYS A 355 -24.77 0.75 -7.90
N GLU A 356 -24.62 1.21 -9.16
CA GLU A 356 -25.13 2.50 -9.62
C GLU A 356 -26.64 2.61 -9.42
N THR A 357 -27.39 1.58 -9.84
CA THR A 357 -28.85 1.53 -9.64
C THR A 357 -29.23 1.57 -8.16
N PHE A 358 -28.54 0.79 -7.31
CA PHE A 358 -28.77 0.78 -5.87
C PHE A 358 -28.57 2.19 -5.30
N LEU A 359 -27.42 2.82 -5.54
CA LEU A 359 -27.11 4.17 -5.04
C LEU A 359 -28.12 5.21 -5.56
N ARG A 360 -28.47 5.16 -6.85
CA ARG A 360 -29.47 6.05 -7.46
C ARG A 360 -30.79 5.98 -6.72
N TRP A 361 -31.27 4.78 -6.42
CA TRP A 361 -32.55 4.56 -5.73
C TRP A 361 -32.46 4.91 -4.25
N PHE A 362 -31.39 4.49 -3.58
CA PHE A 362 -31.18 4.75 -2.15
C PHE A 362 -31.10 6.26 -1.86
N PHE A 363 -30.29 7.01 -2.60
CA PHE A 363 -30.24 8.48 -2.49
C PHE A 363 -31.57 9.15 -2.91
N SER A 364 -32.33 8.52 -3.81
CA SER A 364 -33.64 9.04 -4.20
C SER A 364 -34.65 8.95 -3.07
N PHE A 365 -34.56 7.96 -2.18
CA PHE A 365 -35.38 7.87 -0.98
C PHE A 365 -34.86 8.79 0.12
N GLU A 366 -33.59 8.62 0.51
CA GLU A 366 -33.06 9.15 1.77
C GLU A 366 -32.39 10.53 1.68
N ALA A 367 -31.83 10.89 0.53
CA ALA A 367 -31.03 12.11 0.43
C ALA A 367 -31.85 13.36 0.11
N ASP A 368 -31.48 14.50 0.70
CA ASP A 368 -31.98 15.82 0.33
C ASP A 368 -30.96 16.58 -0.53
N VAL A 369 -31.49 17.30 -1.53
CA VAL A 369 -30.69 18.12 -2.44
C VAL A 369 -30.89 19.57 -2.06
N ASN A 370 -29.86 20.27 -1.60
CA ASN A 370 -29.95 21.69 -1.26
C ASN A 370 -29.22 22.56 -2.29
N PRO A 371 -29.93 23.16 -3.27
CA PRO A 371 -29.31 24.02 -4.28
C PRO A 371 -28.63 25.25 -3.68
N HIS A 372 -29.17 25.81 -2.59
CA HIS A 372 -28.60 27.01 -1.98
C HIS A 372 -27.27 26.75 -1.27
N ALA A 373 -27.09 25.54 -0.73
CA ALA A 373 -25.86 25.13 -0.07
C ALA A 373 -24.89 24.41 -1.02
N ASN A 374 -25.25 24.20 -2.29
CA ASN A 374 -24.46 23.45 -3.26
C ASN A 374 -24.07 22.04 -2.75
N GLN A 375 -25.04 21.34 -2.15
CA GLN A 375 -24.80 20.09 -1.40
C GLN A 375 -25.93 19.07 -1.59
N LEU A 376 -25.55 17.80 -1.67
CA LEU A 376 -26.42 16.64 -1.56
C LEU A 376 -26.12 15.97 -0.21
N THR A 377 -27.13 15.82 0.65
CA THR A 377 -26.94 15.33 2.02
C THR A 377 -27.79 14.10 2.29
N LEU A 378 -27.15 13.08 2.84
CA LEU A 378 -27.76 11.84 3.32
C LEU A 378 -27.57 11.78 4.84
N VAL A 379 -28.64 11.53 5.60
CA VAL A 379 -28.59 11.40 7.07
C VAL A 379 -29.07 10.01 7.44
N GLN A 380 -28.31 9.30 8.26
CA GLN A 380 -28.65 7.96 8.73
C GLN A 380 -28.43 7.84 10.24
N ALA A 381 -29.17 6.91 10.84
CA ALA A 381 -29.02 6.57 12.24
C ALA A 381 -27.89 5.57 12.51
N ASN A 382 -27.55 4.75 11.52
CA ASN A 382 -26.53 3.73 11.58
C ASN A 382 -25.22 4.27 10.96
N LYS A 383 -24.11 4.23 11.71
CA LYS A 383 -22.78 4.73 11.31
C LYS A 383 -22.21 3.92 10.15
N ASP A 384 -22.38 2.60 10.20
CA ASP A 384 -21.79 1.67 9.23
C ASP A 384 -22.44 1.81 7.86
N ASN A 385 -23.73 2.15 7.79
CA ASN A 385 -24.39 2.50 6.54
C ASN A 385 -23.71 3.67 5.85
N ILE A 386 -23.39 4.71 6.60
CA ILE A 386 -22.70 5.87 6.06
C ILE A 386 -21.30 5.48 5.59
N ASN A 387 -20.58 4.68 6.36
CA ASN A 387 -19.24 4.21 5.98
C ASN A 387 -19.28 3.34 4.70
N ARG A 388 -20.22 2.39 4.63
CA ARG A 388 -20.47 1.53 3.47
C ARG A 388 -20.81 2.33 2.23
N VAL A 389 -21.68 3.33 2.33
CA VAL A 389 -21.99 4.26 1.21
C VAL A 389 -20.76 5.09 0.84
N ALA A 390 -19.95 5.51 1.81
CA ALA A 390 -18.74 6.28 1.52
C ALA A 390 -17.76 5.47 0.66
N TYR A 391 -17.50 4.20 1.00
CA TYR A 391 -16.67 3.31 0.19
C TYR A 391 -17.27 3.01 -1.20
N LEU A 392 -18.60 2.80 -1.30
CA LEU A 392 -19.27 2.66 -2.60
C LEU A 392 -19.10 3.91 -3.47
N LEU A 393 -19.22 5.11 -2.90
CA LEU A 393 -19.03 6.36 -3.63
C LEU A 393 -17.56 6.54 -4.08
N GLN A 394 -16.60 6.11 -3.27
CA GLN A 394 -15.17 6.15 -3.61
C GLN A 394 -14.84 5.25 -4.81
N GLU A 395 -15.56 4.14 -5.03
CA GLU A 395 -15.42 3.33 -6.26
C GLU A 395 -15.69 4.16 -7.53
N PHE A 396 -16.68 5.06 -7.46
CA PHE A 396 -17.02 6.01 -8.54
C PHE A 396 -16.17 7.29 -8.49
N GLY A 397 -15.14 7.35 -7.64
CA GLY A 397 -14.27 8.49 -7.46
C GLY A 397 -15.00 9.72 -6.92
N ILE A 398 -16.00 9.51 -6.06
CA ILE A 398 -16.75 10.55 -5.36
C ILE A 398 -16.35 10.46 -3.88
N SER A 399 -15.63 11.47 -3.40
CA SER A 399 -15.23 11.55 -1.98
C SER A 399 -16.24 12.38 -1.19
N PRO A 400 -17.08 11.77 -0.33
CA PRO A 400 -18.01 12.51 0.50
C PRO A 400 -17.36 13.09 1.77
N ARG A 401 -18.02 14.07 2.38
CA ARG A 401 -17.75 14.53 3.74
C ARG A 401 -18.65 13.79 4.73
N LEU A 402 -18.09 13.34 5.82
CA LEU A 402 -18.78 12.66 6.91
C LEU A 402 -18.88 13.60 8.11
N ALA A 403 -19.95 13.49 8.89
CA ALA A 403 -20.13 14.26 10.12
C ALA A 403 -21.05 13.52 11.09
N GLU A 404 -20.80 13.67 12.40
CA GLU A 404 -21.72 13.22 13.45
C GLU A 404 -22.50 14.42 14.01
N THR A 405 -23.81 14.28 14.12
CA THR A 405 -24.69 15.28 14.71
C THR A 405 -25.56 14.66 15.78
N SER A 406 -25.79 15.38 16.87
CA SER A 406 -26.76 14.98 17.91
C SER A 406 -28.01 15.85 17.80
N SER A 407 -29.17 15.23 17.58
CA SER A 407 -30.46 15.92 17.58
C SER A 407 -31.45 15.30 18.56
N GLU A 408 -32.35 16.11 19.10
CA GLU A 408 -33.42 15.62 19.97
C GLU A 408 -34.52 14.99 19.11
N ALA A 409 -34.91 13.75 19.43
CA ALA A 409 -35.93 13.04 18.66
C ALA A 409 -37.27 13.81 18.69
N THR A 410 -37.74 14.24 17.53
CA THR A 410 -38.98 15.03 17.38
C THR A 410 -40.26 14.25 17.67
N ASN A 411 -40.18 12.92 17.81
CA ASN A 411 -41.34 12.01 17.91
C ASN A 411 -41.46 11.25 19.25
N SER A 412 -40.71 11.61 20.30
CA SER A 412 -40.82 10.95 21.62
C SER A 412 -41.28 11.92 22.71
N GLU A 413 -42.24 11.49 23.54
CA GLU A 413 -42.78 12.28 24.66
C GLU A 413 -41.70 12.65 25.72
N THR A 414 -40.56 11.97 25.69
CA THR A 414 -39.32 12.33 26.41
C THR A 414 -38.21 12.70 25.42
N PRO A 415 -37.56 13.87 25.57
CA PRO A 415 -36.44 14.27 24.70
C PRO A 415 -35.22 13.39 25.00
N GLN A 416 -34.96 12.43 24.12
CA GLN A 416 -33.70 11.70 24.07
C GLN A 416 -32.84 12.31 22.96
N LYS A 417 -31.62 12.73 23.30
CA LYS A 417 -30.60 13.09 22.31
C LYS A 417 -30.20 11.82 21.56
N ARG A 418 -30.30 11.84 20.25
CA ARG A 418 -29.89 10.73 19.36
C ARG A 418 -28.78 11.22 18.45
N LYS A 419 -27.77 10.36 18.29
CA LYS A 419 -26.70 10.54 17.31
C LYS A 419 -27.21 10.16 15.91
N TYR A 420 -26.84 10.97 14.93
CA TYR A 420 -27.11 10.80 13.52
C TYR A 420 -25.82 11.07 12.75
N HIS A 421 -25.55 10.22 11.75
CA HIS A 421 -24.39 10.30 10.89
C HIS A 421 -24.82 10.89 9.56
N THR A 422 -24.07 11.87 9.08
CA THR A 422 -24.39 12.63 7.88
C THR A 422 -23.29 12.43 6.85
N LEU A 423 -23.69 12.17 5.61
CA LEU A 423 -22.83 12.11 4.44
C LEU A 423 -23.22 13.25 3.50
N THR A 424 -22.28 14.13 3.21
CA THR A 424 -22.48 15.30 2.35
C THR A 424 -21.58 15.21 1.12
N ILE A 425 -22.20 15.18 -0.06
CA ILE A 425 -21.51 15.32 -1.34
C ILE A 425 -21.57 16.80 -1.73
N SER A 426 -20.40 17.40 -1.91
CA SER A 426 -20.24 18.83 -2.19
C SER A 426 -19.06 19.06 -3.14
N GLY A 427 -19.03 20.25 -3.75
CA GLY A 427 -18.03 20.62 -4.75
C GLY A 427 -18.40 20.18 -6.16
N SER A 428 -18.02 20.99 -7.14
CA SER A 428 -18.47 20.81 -8.53
C SER A 428 -18.04 19.46 -9.12
N ARG A 429 -16.80 18.99 -8.86
CA ARG A 429 -16.30 17.69 -9.35
C ARG A 429 -17.14 16.52 -8.85
N ASN A 430 -17.36 16.43 -7.54
CA ASN A 430 -18.12 15.35 -6.91
C ASN A 430 -19.60 15.37 -7.30
N LEU A 431 -20.22 16.55 -7.34
CA LEU A 431 -21.63 16.68 -7.72
C LEU A 431 -21.86 16.38 -9.21
N SER A 432 -20.95 16.81 -10.10
CA SER A 432 -21.00 16.48 -11.51
C SER A 432 -20.80 14.98 -11.73
N ARG A 433 -19.77 14.37 -11.12
CA ARG A 433 -19.56 12.92 -11.16
C ARG A 433 -20.80 12.18 -10.66
N PHE A 434 -21.32 12.54 -9.49
CA PHE A 434 -22.54 11.95 -8.96
C PHE A 434 -23.71 12.08 -9.93
N GLN A 435 -23.92 13.23 -10.59
CA GLN A 435 -25.01 13.41 -11.55
C GLN A 435 -24.82 12.56 -12.83
N GLU A 436 -23.59 12.44 -13.32
CA GLU A 436 -23.25 11.74 -14.56
C GLU A 436 -23.27 10.23 -14.41
N THR A 437 -22.75 9.70 -13.30
CA THR A 437 -22.68 8.26 -13.04
C THR A 437 -23.96 7.76 -12.36
N ILE A 438 -24.26 8.25 -11.15
CA ILE A 438 -25.34 7.71 -10.32
C ILE A 438 -26.67 8.41 -10.62
N GLY A 439 -26.74 9.72 -10.46
CA GLY A 439 -27.94 10.53 -10.64
C GLY A 439 -29.05 10.22 -9.62
N LEU A 440 -30.24 10.77 -9.87
CA LEU A 440 -31.43 10.53 -9.02
C LEU A 440 -32.61 10.08 -9.89
N ALA A 441 -33.46 9.20 -9.38
CA ALA A 441 -34.61 8.71 -10.13
C ALA A 441 -35.77 9.73 -10.23
N PRO A 442 -36.17 10.44 -9.15
CA PRO A 442 -37.28 11.40 -9.22
C PRO A 442 -36.95 12.64 -10.07
N LYS A 443 -37.83 12.98 -11.01
CA LYS A 443 -37.65 14.14 -11.92
C LYS A 443 -37.41 15.45 -11.17
N GLN A 444 -38.10 15.67 -10.04
CA GLN A 444 -37.95 16.88 -9.24
C GLN A 444 -36.58 16.94 -8.54
N LYS A 445 -36.10 15.83 -7.94
CA LYS A 445 -34.78 15.76 -7.32
C LYS A 445 -33.66 15.90 -8.37
N ARG A 446 -33.80 15.30 -9.56
CA ARG A 446 -32.88 15.53 -10.70
C ARG A 446 -32.76 16.99 -11.09
N ARG A 447 -33.89 17.70 -11.19
CA ARG A 447 -33.88 19.13 -11.55
C ARG A 447 -33.16 19.97 -10.48
N ARG A 448 -33.38 19.64 -9.20
CA ARG A 448 -32.67 20.29 -8.08
C ARG A 448 -31.17 19.98 -8.13
N LEU A 449 -30.77 18.73 -8.38
CA LEU A 449 -29.36 18.34 -8.50
C LEU A 449 -28.69 19.07 -9.67
N HIS A 450 -29.33 19.13 -10.83
CA HIS A 450 -28.82 19.85 -11.99
C HIS A 450 -28.66 21.36 -11.74
N GLN A 451 -29.63 21.97 -11.07
CA GLN A 451 -29.51 23.35 -10.61
C GLN A 451 -28.33 23.51 -9.66
N THR A 452 -28.18 22.60 -8.69
CA THR A 452 -27.08 22.59 -7.71
C THR A 452 -25.73 22.52 -8.42
N VAL A 453 -25.56 21.61 -9.39
CA VAL A 453 -24.32 21.47 -10.18
C VAL A 453 -24.02 22.74 -10.98
N THR A 454 -25.04 23.37 -11.57
CA THR A 454 -24.88 24.59 -12.37
C THR A 454 -24.55 25.83 -11.51
N GLU A 455 -25.10 25.90 -10.30
CA GLU A 455 -24.88 26.98 -9.33
C GLU A 455 -23.61 26.79 -8.50
N SER A 456 -23.13 25.55 -8.38
CA SER A 456 -21.83 25.18 -7.83
C SER A 456 -20.72 25.63 -8.78
N GLY A 457 -20.30 26.89 -8.69
CA GLY A 457 -19.10 27.36 -9.37
C GLY A 457 -17.89 26.41 -9.10
N CYS A 458 -16.96 26.34 -10.06
CA CYS A 458 -15.74 25.53 -9.96
C CYS A 458 -14.83 26.04 -8.85
N ALA A 459 -15.06 25.56 -7.62
CA ALA A 459 -14.07 25.58 -6.57
C ALA A 459 -14.19 24.24 -5.84
N SER A 460 -13.26 23.32 -6.11
CA SER A 460 -13.04 22.23 -5.16
C SER A 460 -12.43 22.82 -3.90
N ASN A 461 -13.04 22.61 -2.74
CA ASN A 461 -12.50 23.07 -1.45
C ASN A 461 -11.24 22.28 -0.99
N ARG A 462 -10.73 21.37 -1.82
CA ARG A 462 -9.59 20.53 -1.50
C ARG A 462 -8.32 21.17 -2.04
N SER A 463 -7.67 21.98 -1.20
CA SER A 463 -6.33 22.49 -1.47
C SER A 463 -5.31 21.58 -0.79
N ILE A 464 -4.40 21.03 -1.56
CA ILE A 464 -3.31 20.16 -1.09
C ILE A 464 -2.04 21.02 -1.03
N PRO A 465 -1.31 21.05 0.10
CA PRO A 465 -0.01 21.70 0.16
C PRO A 465 0.93 21.10 -0.89
N VAL A 466 1.64 21.97 -1.59
CA VAL A 466 2.56 21.57 -2.66
C VAL A 466 3.88 22.25 -2.44
N ASP A 467 4.94 21.56 -2.83
CA ASP A 467 6.24 22.20 -2.95
C ASP A 467 6.14 23.30 -4.03
N MET A 468 6.35 24.52 -3.58
CA MET A 468 6.25 25.70 -4.43
C MET A 468 7.39 25.74 -5.44
N ASP A 469 8.56 25.19 -5.13
CA ASP A 469 9.73 25.19 -6.02
C ASP A 469 9.54 24.18 -7.15
N CYS A 470 9.00 22.99 -6.83
CA CYS A 470 8.55 22.03 -7.83
C CYS A 470 7.46 22.62 -8.75
N LEU A 471 6.47 23.33 -8.18
CA LEU A 471 5.44 24.03 -8.96
C LEU A 471 6.01 25.14 -9.86
N GLU A 472 6.97 25.90 -9.35
CA GLU A 472 7.66 26.96 -10.11
C GLU A 472 8.39 26.38 -11.33
N THR A 473 9.02 25.21 -11.16
CA THR A 473 9.72 24.43 -12.19
C THR A 473 8.78 23.93 -13.28
N ALA A 474 7.66 23.32 -12.89
CA ALA A 474 6.59 22.87 -13.79
C ALA A 474 6.00 24.00 -14.67
N LEU A 475 6.14 25.25 -14.22
CA LEU A 475 5.60 26.44 -14.90
C LEU A 475 6.61 27.17 -15.79
N ASN A 476 7.87 26.72 -15.85
CA ASN A 476 8.92 27.43 -16.61
C ASN A 476 8.56 27.61 -18.09
N LEU A 477 7.93 26.61 -18.73
CA LEU A 477 7.44 26.70 -20.10
C LEU A 477 6.27 27.69 -20.29
N LEU A 478 5.50 28.00 -19.24
CA LEU A 478 4.39 28.95 -19.31
C LEU A 478 4.83 30.39 -19.04
N LYS A 479 5.92 30.59 -18.28
CA LYS A 479 6.48 31.89 -17.95
C LYS A 479 7.21 32.54 -19.15
N SER A 480 7.89 31.75 -19.98
CA SER A 480 8.69 32.17 -21.14
C SER A 480 7.92 33.03 -22.15
N LYS A 481 6.75 32.55 -22.59
CA LYS A 481 5.84 33.19 -23.54
C LYS A 481 5.35 34.60 -23.14
N ASN A 482 5.48 34.94 -21.86
CA ASN A 482 4.74 36.02 -21.22
C ASN A 482 5.60 37.22 -20.78
N ASN A 483 6.92 37.19 -21.05
CA ASN A 483 7.86 38.26 -20.71
C ASN A 483 8.00 39.39 -21.75
N SER A 484 7.24 39.37 -22.85
CA SER A 484 7.16 40.50 -23.78
C SER A 484 6.30 41.65 -23.21
N SER A 485 6.87 42.85 -23.15
CA SER A 485 6.41 44.03 -22.38
C SER A 485 4.98 44.57 -22.71
N GLY A 486 4.29 44.01 -23.70
CA GLY A 486 2.92 44.38 -24.10
C GLY A 486 1.78 43.52 -23.54
N HIS A 487 2.05 42.34 -22.95
CA HIS A 487 1.01 41.31 -22.72
C HIS A 487 0.48 41.18 -21.27
N LYS A 488 1.01 41.94 -20.30
CA LYS A 488 0.65 41.86 -18.86
C LYS A 488 -0.84 42.06 -18.53
N LYS A 489 -1.64 42.66 -19.42
CA LYS A 489 -3.11 42.83 -19.23
C LYS A 489 -3.94 41.60 -19.58
N GLY A 490 -3.48 40.73 -20.50
CA GLY A 490 -4.18 39.51 -20.90
C GLY A 490 -3.91 38.30 -20.01
N LEU A 491 -2.79 38.32 -19.29
CA LEU A 491 -2.36 37.27 -18.35
C LEU A 491 -3.32 37.07 -17.18
N LYS A 492 -3.82 38.15 -16.57
CA LYS A 492 -4.79 38.10 -15.45
C LYS A 492 -6.16 37.51 -15.84
N GLN A 493 -6.39 37.24 -17.11
CA GLN A 493 -7.62 36.61 -17.61
C GLN A 493 -7.48 35.09 -17.82
N ARG A 494 -6.27 34.53 -17.71
CA ARG A 494 -6.03 33.08 -17.87
C ARG A 494 -6.28 32.33 -16.56
N GLU A 495 -6.98 31.19 -16.65
CA GLU A 495 -7.33 30.38 -15.47
C GLU A 495 -6.09 29.88 -14.70
N TRP A 496 -5.09 29.31 -15.39
CA TRP A 496 -3.88 28.80 -14.73
C TRP A 496 -3.09 29.89 -13.99
N TYR A 497 -3.07 31.13 -14.49
CA TYR A 497 -2.34 32.24 -13.86
C TYR A 497 -3.02 32.71 -12.56
N ASN A 498 -4.36 32.75 -12.56
CA ASN A 498 -5.12 33.03 -11.35
C ASN A 498 -4.97 31.88 -10.33
N GLY A 499 -4.94 30.63 -10.80
CA GLY A 499 -4.62 29.46 -9.98
C GLY A 499 -3.25 29.55 -9.31
N LEU A 500 -2.22 29.99 -10.04
CA LEU A 500 -0.88 30.21 -9.50
C LEU A 500 -0.83 31.32 -8.44
N GLU A 501 -1.49 32.47 -8.67
CA GLU A 501 -1.54 33.54 -7.66
C GLU A 501 -2.29 33.11 -6.39
N GLU A 502 -3.29 32.24 -6.51
CA GLU A 502 -3.92 31.63 -5.35
C GLU A 502 -3.02 30.59 -4.66
N ALA A 503 -2.34 29.75 -5.43
CA ALA A 503 -1.40 28.76 -4.90
C ALA A 503 -0.28 29.42 -4.09
N ARG A 504 0.33 30.50 -4.61
CA ARG A 504 1.35 31.28 -3.88
C ARG A 504 0.85 31.89 -2.57
N LYS A 505 -0.43 32.28 -2.51
CA LYS A 505 -1.02 32.87 -1.29
C LYS A 505 -1.34 31.81 -0.23
N LYS A 506 -1.69 30.60 -0.67
CA LYS A 506 -2.17 29.52 0.20
C LYS A 506 -1.12 28.43 0.44
N GLN A 507 0.01 28.49 -0.28
CA GLN A 507 1.00 27.41 -0.39
C GLN A 507 0.35 26.04 -0.69
N ALA A 508 -0.71 26.05 -1.49
CA ALA A 508 -1.52 24.87 -1.75
C ALA A 508 -2.24 24.97 -3.10
N LEU A 509 -2.37 23.85 -3.80
CA LEU A 509 -3.03 23.73 -5.08
C LEU A 509 -4.34 22.95 -4.97
N THR A 510 -5.33 23.35 -5.76
CA THR A 510 -6.52 22.52 -5.96
C THR A 510 -6.34 21.63 -7.19
N PRO A 511 -6.97 20.43 -7.26
CA PRO A 511 -6.90 19.58 -8.45
C PRO A 511 -7.27 20.31 -9.74
N GLN A 512 -8.23 21.23 -9.70
CA GLN A 512 -8.63 22.04 -10.86
C GLN A 512 -7.54 23.00 -11.32
N MET A 513 -6.82 23.60 -10.38
CA MET A 513 -5.68 24.47 -10.69
C MET A 513 -4.54 23.64 -11.30
N PHE A 514 -4.26 22.48 -10.70
CA PHE A 514 -3.25 21.56 -11.22
C PHE A 514 -3.58 21.08 -12.64
N ASP A 515 -4.80 20.62 -12.91
CA ASP A 515 -5.26 20.22 -14.26
C ASP A 515 -5.12 21.34 -15.30
N SER A 516 -5.37 22.59 -14.90
CA SER A 516 -5.23 23.77 -15.77
C SER A 516 -3.75 24.02 -16.10
N ILE A 517 -2.88 23.90 -15.09
CA ILE A 517 -1.43 24.07 -15.21
C ILE A 517 -0.83 22.94 -16.06
N SER A 518 -1.05 21.68 -15.67
CA SER A 518 -0.57 20.48 -16.37
C SER A 518 -0.96 20.50 -17.84
N ARG A 519 -2.22 20.79 -18.17
CA ARG A 519 -2.70 20.83 -19.56
C ARG A 519 -2.01 21.89 -20.41
N GLU A 520 -1.82 23.11 -19.90
CA GLU A 520 -1.15 24.15 -20.69
C GLU A 520 0.35 23.89 -20.77
N THR A 521 1.00 23.39 -19.72
CA THR A 521 2.42 23.02 -19.77
C THR A 521 2.67 21.91 -20.78
N ARG A 522 1.89 20.81 -20.74
CA ARG A 522 1.99 19.70 -21.71
C ARG A 522 1.78 20.18 -23.15
N LYS A 523 0.86 21.12 -23.38
CA LYS A 523 0.62 21.71 -24.71
C LYS A 523 1.78 22.56 -25.22
N GLU A 524 2.50 23.27 -24.35
CA GLU A 524 3.73 23.97 -24.77
C GLU A 524 4.88 22.97 -24.98
N ALA A 525 4.94 21.87 -24.23
CA ALA A 525 5.87 20.76 -24.51
C ALA A 525 5.62 20.12 -25.89
N ASP A 526 4.37 19.82 -26.25
CA ASP A 526 4.00 19.30 -27.57
C ASP A 526 4.38 20.27 -28.71
N ARG A 527 4.39 21.58 -28.43
CA ARG A 527 4.80 22.60 -29.41
C ARG A 527 6.28 22.58 -29.67
N ILE A 528 7.10 22.35 -28.64
CA ILE A 528 8.55 22.17 -28.79
C ILE A 528 8.82 21.02 -29.77
N ASP A 529 8.11 19.89 -29.59
CA ASP A 529 8.24 18.72 -30.47
C ASP A 529 7.83 18.99 -31.93
N SER A 530 6.88 19.91 -32.14
CA SER A 530 6.42 20.29 -33.48
C SER A 530 7.40 21.16 -34.27
N ILE A 531 8.46 21.68 -33.63
CA ILE A 531 9.44 22.58 -34.24
C ILE A 531 10.69 21.80 -34.65
N SER A 532 10.76 21.41 -35.92
CA SER A 532 11.85 20.60 -36.48
C SER A 532 12.73 21.32 -37.50
N THR A 533 12.45 22.59 -37.80
CA THR A 533 13.13 23.34 -38.86
C THR A 533 13.92 24.54 -38.32
N PRO A 534 15.16 24.78 -38.82
CA PRO A 534 15.98 25.93 -38.42
C PRO A 534 15.35 27.31 -38.70
N ASP A 535 14.37 27.39 -39.61
CA ASP A 535 13.65 28.63 -39.90
C ASP A 535 12.65 29.04 -38.80
N ARG A 536 12.35 28.13 -37.86
CA ARG A 536 11.47 28.35 -36.72
C ARG A 536 12.24 28.47 -35.40
N THR A 537 13.54 28.77 -35.45
CA THR A 537 14.38 28.91 -34.25
C THR A 537 13.87 30.00 -33.30
N ASP A 538 13.41 31.14 -33.83
CA ASP A 538 12.82 32.22 -33.02
C ASP A 538 11.56 31.76 -32.27
N GLU A 539 10.76 30.90 -32.90
CA GLU A 539 9.56 30.33 -32.27
C GLU A 539 9.93 29.32 -31.19
N LEU A 540 10.95 28.49 -31.42
CA LEU A 540 11.48 27.55 -30.43
C LEU A 540 12.03 28.27 -29.20
N MET A 541 12.78 29.35 -29.42
CA MET A 541 13.31 30.19 -28.35
C MET A 541 12.20 30.85 -27.53
N ASP A 542 11.15 31.35 -28.16
CA ASP A 542 10.02 32.01 -27.48
C ASP A 542 9.17 31.01 -26.67
N VAL A 543 8.92 29.80 -27.22
CA VAL A 543 8.15 28.75 -26.53
C VAL A 543 8.92 28.19 -25.34
N ALA A 544 10.18 27.80 -25.53
CA ALA A 544 10.99 27.19 -24.47
C ALA A 544 11.66 28.22 -23.54
N GLY A 545 11.54 29.52 -23.83
CA GLY A 545 12.20 30.57 -23.05
C GLY A 545 13.72 30.49 -23.09
N VAL A 546 14.27 30.15 -24.26
CA VAL A 546 15.70 30.05 -24.49
C VAL A 546 16.22 31.44 -24.84
N THR A 547 17.22 31.89 -24.12
CA THR A 547 17.88 33.18 -24.32
C THR A 547 19.08 33.05 -25.25
N THR A 548 19.47 34.14 -25.90
CA THR A 548 20.69 34.19 -26.73
C THR A 548 21.95 33.84 -25.94
N ALA A 549 21.97 34.11 -24.63
CA ALA A 549 23.08 33.80 -23.75
C ALA A 549 23.23 32.29 -23.53
N GLU A 550 22.13 31.58 -23.23
CA GLU A 550 22.13 30.12 -23.06
C GLU A 550 22.59 29.41 -24.35
N VAL A 551 22.17 29.89 -25.52
CA VAL A 551 22.61 29.35 -26.82
C VAL A 551 24.10 29.61 -27.05
N ALA A 552 24.62 30.74 -26.57
CA ALA A 552 26.03 31.09 -26.72
C ALA A 552 26.92 30.21 -25.84
N GLU A 553 26.46 29.92 -24.63
CA GLU A 553 27.10 29.01 -23.68
C GLU A 553 27.16 27.58 -24.22
N GLU A 554 26.02 27.04 -24.69
CA GLU A 554 25.93 25.71 -25.30
C GLU A 554 26.86 25.55 -26.53
N LEU A 555 27.04 26.63 -27.30
CA LEU A 555 27.93 26.64 -28.47
C LEU A 555 29.39 26.98 -28.15
N GLY A 556 29.71 27.39 -26.91
CA GLY A 556 31.04 27.88 -26.53
C GLY A 556 31.47 29.15 -27.27
N VAL A 557 30.54 30.05 -27.61
CA VAL A 557 30.82 31.30 -28.36
C VAL A 557 30.36 32.54 -27.60
N ALA A 558 30.85 33.72 -28.00
CA ALA A 558 30.33 34.98 -27.46
C ALA A 558 28.85 35.20 -27.87
N GLU A 559 28.05 35.79 -26.99
CA GLU A 559 26.61 36.08 -27.20
C GLU A 559 26.34 36.84 -28.51
N THR A 560 27.20 37.82 -28.84
CA THR A 560 27.12 38.58 -30.11
C THR A 560 27.33 37.71 -31.35
N THR A 561 28.03 36.58 -31.23
CA THR A 561 28.27 35.62 -32.29
C THR A 561 27.12 34.62 -32.41
N ALA A 562 26.61 34.10 -31.28
CA ALA A 562 25.40 33.27 -31.26
C ALA A 562 24.20 34.03 -31.85
N GLY A 563 24.01 35.30 -31.48
CA GLY A 563 22.97 36.15 -32.07
C GLY A 563 23.08 36.33 -33.58
N ARG A 564 24.30 36.29 -34.16
CA ARG A 564 24.50 36.31 -35.62
C ARG A 564 24.16 34.97 -36.27
N TYR A 565 24.37 33.86 -35.58
CA TYR A 565 24.02 32.52 -36.09
C TYR A 565 22.49 32.36 -36.12
N LEU A 566 21.80 32.79 -35.06
CA LEU A 566 20.35 32.78 -34.95
C LEU A 566 19.66 33.66 -36.01
N ARG A 567 20.22 34.85 -36.32
CA ARG A 567 19.71 35.72 -37.40
C ARG A 567 20.06 35.27 -38.82
N GLY A 568 20.80 34.16 -38.98
CA GLY A 568 21.21 33.66 -40.30
C GLY A 568 22.22 34.55 -41.03
N GLU A 569 23.01 35.35 -40.31
CA GLU A 569 24.03 36.25 -40.90
C GLU A 569 25.36 35.54 -41.24
N GLN A 570 25.37 34.20 -41.20
CA GLN A 570 26.54 33.30 -41.36
C GLN A 570 26.20 32.08 -42.24
N THR A 571 27.08 31.08 -42.32
CA THR A 571 26.86 29.86 -43.12
C THR A 571 25.68 29.03 -42.61
N GLU A 572 25.01 28.29 -43.50
CA GLU A 572 23.90 27.39 -43.15
C GLU A 572 24.28 26.37 -42.08
N GLU A 573 25.52 25.87 -42.10
CA GLU A 573 26.07 24.98 -41.05
C GLU A 573 26.03 25.62 -39.65
N LYS A 574 26.31 26.93 -39.55
CA LYS A 574 26.31 27.64 -38.27
C LYS A 574 24.89 27.98 -37.79
N LYS A 575 23.99 28.25 -38.73
CA LYS A 575 22.55 28.42 -38.44
C LYS A 575 21.95 27.11 -37.94
N LEU A 576 22.33 25.98 -38.54
CA LEU A 576 21.95 24.64 -38.08
C LEU A 576 22.50 24.33 -36.68
N ALA A 577 23.78 24.61 -36.43
CA ALA A 577 24.38 24.42 -35.11
C ALA A 577 23.68 25.24 -34.01
N ALA A 578 23.31 26.49 -34.29
CA ALA A 578 22.55 27.31 -33.34
C ALA A 578 21.12 26.80 -33.10
N PHE A 579 20.48 26.23 -34.13
CA PHE A 579 19.18 25.56 -33.98
C PHE A 579 19.29 24.29 -33.14
N GLU A 580 20.32 23.47 -33.36
CA GLU A 580 20.57 22.25 -32.57
C GLU A 580 20.85 22.58 -31.10
N ALA A 581 21.68 23.59 -30.82
CA ALA A 581 21.91 24.09 -29.46
C ALA A 581 20.62 24.59 -28.79
N CYS A 582 19.82 25.41 -29.50
CA CYS A 582 18.50 25.82 -29.03
C CYS A 582 17.60 24.63 -28.70
N ARG A 583 17.63 23.59 -29.53
CA ARG A 583 16.82 22.39 -29.36
C ARG A 583 17.25 21.57 -28.14
N THR A 584 18.56 21.38 -27.93
CA THR A 584 19.09 20.70 -26.74
C THR A 584 18.63 21.38 -25.46
N ILE A 585 18.75 22.71 -25.39
CA ILE A 585 18.31 23.49 -24.22
C ILE A 585 16.78 23.38 -24.04
N ALA A 586 16.01 23.46 -25.13
CA ALA A 586 14.57 23.34 -25.09
C ALA A 586 14.10 21.95 -24.61
N GLU A 587 14.75 20.87 -25.05
CA GLU A 587 14.47 19.50 -24.60
C GLU A 587 14.81 19.30 -23.11
N ARG A 588 15.93 19.88 -22.63
CA ARG A 588 16.28 19.87 -21.20
C ARG A 588 15.21 20.55 -20.35
N LYS A 589 14.84 21.79 -20.68
CA LYS A 589 13.78 22.54 -19.97
C LYS A 589 12.42 21.85 -20.03
N LYS A 590 12.11 21.20 -21.16
CA LYS A 590 10.92 20.36 -21.32
C LYS A 590 10.95 19.17 -20.36
N LYS A 591 12.06 18.44 -20.30
CA LYS A 591 12.21 17.27 -19.43
C LYS A 591 12.08 17.66 -17.96
N GLU A 592 12.72 18.76 -17.54
CA GLU A 592 12.62 19.30 -16.17
C GLU A 592 11.17 19.69 -15.82
N ALA A 593 10.49 20.43 -16.70
CA ALA A 593 9.11 20.86 -16.45
C ALA A 593 8.11 19.70 -16.42
N LEU A 594 8.33 18.65 -17.24
CA LEU A 594 7.50 17.44 -17.23
C LEU A 594 7.78 16.57 -16.01
N GLY A 595 9.05 16.41 -15.60
CA GLY A 595 9.40 15.68 -14.38
C GLY A 595 8.79 16.31 -13.13
N ALA A 596 8.92 17.64 -12.98
CA ALA A 596 8.28 18.37 -11.88
C ALA A 596 6.75 18.29 -11.91
N LEU A 597 6.14 18.17 -13.11
CA LEU A 597 4.71 17.89 -13.20
C LEU A 597 4.38 16.48 -12.72
N GLU A 598 5.15 15.48 -13.09
CA GLU A 598 4.98 14.09 -12.66
C GLU A 598 5.10 13.96 -11.13
N ASP A 599 6.06 14.66 -10.52
CA ASP A 599 6.27 14.71 -9.07
C ASP A 599 5.11 15.36 -8.31
N LEU A 600 4.35 16.25 -8.95
CA LEU A 600 3.12 16.81 -8.38
C LEU A 600 1.88 15.99 -8.74
N GLU A 601 1.86 15.35 -9.91
CA GLU A 601 0.70 14.65 -10.47
C GLU A 601 0.25 13.50 -9.56
N TRP A 602 1.16 12.76 -8.95
CA TRP A 602 0.81 11.67 -8.03
C TRP A 602 0.00 12.18 -6.82
N MET A 603 0.21 13.41 -6.34
CA MET A 603 -0.56 13.98 -5.22
C MET A 603 -2.02 14.29 -5.60
N PHE A 604 -2.30 14.46 -6.89
CA PHE A 604 -3.61 14.86 -7.42
C PHE A 604 -4.36 13.75 -8.17
N ASP A 605 -3.66 12.81 -8.79
CA ASP A 605 -4.21 11.75 -9.64
C ASP A 605 -3.94 10.32 -9.12
N SER A 606 -3.31 10.17 -7.95
CA SER A 606 -3.22 8.85 -7.31
C SER A 606 -4.57 8.36 -6.78
N ALA A 607 -4.61 7.07 -6.46
CA ALA A 607 -5.75 6.45 -5.79
C ALA A 607 -5.94 6.98 -4.34
N VAL A 608 -4.95 7.71 -3.83
CA VAL A 608 -4.90 8.34 -2.51
C VAL A 608 -4.84 9.86 -2.66
N THR A 609 -5.11 10.58 -1.60
CA THR A 609 -5.16 12.04 -1.59
C THR A 609 -5.02 12.53 -0.17
N PHE A 610 -4.64 13.79 0.00
CA PHE A 610 -4.32 14.35 1.30
C PHE A 610 -5.51 15.14 1.89
N GLU A 611 -5.77 14.97 3.19
CA GLU A 611 -6.77 15.72 3.95
C GLU A 611 -6.20 16.34 5.20
N ARG A 612 -6.52 17.61 5.41
CA ARG A 612 -6.14 18.33 6.61
C ARG A 612 -6.71 17.65 7.86
N VAL A 613 -5.87 17.46 8.86
CA VAL A 613 -6.20 17.03 10.22
C VAL A 613 -6.85 18.20 10.95
N ASP A 614 -8.09 18.00 11.41
CA ASP A 614 -8.87 18.98 12.15
C ASP A 614 -8.70 18.81 13.67
N SER A 615 -8.51 17.58 14.17
CA SER A 615 -8.20 17.33 15.57
C SER A 615 -7.41 16.03 15.79
N VAL A 616 -6.63 16.00 16.86
CA VAL A 616 -5.91 14.83 17.36
C VAL A 616 -6.21 14.72 18.86
N SER A 617 -6.62 13.54 19.33
CA SER A 617 -6.94 13.26 20.73
C SER A 617 -6.27 11.98 21.23
N HIS A 618 -5.99 11.94 22.52
CA HIS A 618 -5.42 10.76 23.19
C HIS A 618 -6.44 10.18 24.16
N GLU A 619 -6.71 8.89 24.06
CA GLU A 619 -7.67 8.19 24.91
C GLU A 619 -7.02 6.93 25.51
N ASN A 620 -7.25 6.68 26.80
CA ASN A 620 -6.86 5.42 27.42
C ASN A 620 -7.82 4.33 26.95
N TYR A 621 -7.26 3.21 26.51
CA TYR A 621 -7.96 2.08 25.93
C TYR A 621 -7.50 0.80 26.61
N SER A 622 -8.45 -0.07 26.93
CA SER A 622 -8.20 -1.34 27.62
C SER A 622 -9.11 -2.40 27.01
N ASP A 623 -8.68 -2.98 25.89
CA ASP A 623 -9.41 -3.99 25.12
C ASP A 623 -8.52 -4.59 24.02
N LYS A 624 -9.07 -5.46 23.17
CA LYS A 624 -8.33 -6.01 22.03
C LYS A 624 -8.02 -4.95 20.96
N ILE A 625 -6.82 -5.03 20.40
CA ILE A 625 -6.38 -4.31 19.21
C ILE A 625 -6.10 -5.33 18.11
N VAL A 626 -6.25 -4.90 16.86
CA VAL A 626 -6.09 -5.77 15.69
C VAL A 626 -5.13 -5.13 14.71
N ASP A 627 -4.24 -5.91 14.10
CA ASP A 627 -3.38 -5.49 13.01
C ASP A 627 -3.64 -6.33 11.76
N LEU A 628 -3.33 -5.76 10.60
CA LEU A 628 -3.35 -6.46 9.32
C LEU A 628 -1.96 -6.47 8.73
N THR A 629 -1.37 -7.66 8.64
CA THR A 629 -0.12 -7.85 7.91
C THR A 629 -0.46 -8.03 6.44
N VAL A 630 0.01 -7.09 5.61
CA VAL A 630 -0.12 -7.15 4.15
C VAL A 630 1.26 -7.42 3.55
N PRO A 631 1.50 -8.61 2.97
CA PRO A 631 2.75 -8.91 2.30
C PRO A 631 3.05 -7.93 1.16
N ASP A 632 4.33 -7.69 0.91
CA ASP A 632 4.90 -6.77 -0.08
C ASP A 632 4.68 -5.27 0.22
N ASN A 633 3.44 -4.85 0.45
CA ASN A 633 3.10 -3.42 0.49
C ASN A 633 3.16 -2.83 1.91
N HIS A 634 3.07 -3.66 2.95
CA HIS A 634 3.16 -3.28 4.37
C HIS A 634 2.21 -2.13 4.80
N ASN A 635 1.11 -1.92 4.08
CA ASN A 635 0.15 -0.86 4.32
C ASN A 635 -1.31 -1.29 4.03
N PHE A 636 -2.28 -0.62 4.67
CA PHE A 636 -3.70 -0.85 4.47
C PHE A 636 -4.55 0.38 4.78
N PHE A 637 -5.83 0.37 4.41
CA PHE A 637 -6.80 1.43 4.76
C PHE A 637 -7.62 1.05 5.98
N ALA A 638 -7.62 1.90 7.01
CA ALA A 638 -8.40 1.71 8.24
C ALA A 638 -9.18 2.96 8.64
N GLY A 639 -10.19 2.79 9.48
CA GLY A 639 -11.01 3.84 10.05
C GLY A 639 -12.24 4.24 9.24
N TYR A 640 -12.99 5.17 9.80
CA TYR A 640 -14.23 5.69 9.22
C TYR A 640 -13.93 6.54 7.98
N GLY A 641 -14.34 6.07 6.80
CA GLY A 641 -14.04 6.66 5.49
C GLY A 641 -12.62 6.40 4.95
N GLY A 642 -11.81 5.63 5.70
CA GLY A 642 -10.48 5.14 5.31
C GLY A 642 -9.34 6.15 5.50
N VAL A 643 -8.25 5.70 6.11
CA VAL A 643 -6.95 6.39 6.29
C VAL A 643 -5.85 5.38 6.00
N LEU A 644 -4.78 5.80 5.31
CA LEU A 644 -3.66 4.93 4.98
C LEU A 644 -2.72 4.74 6.20
N CYS A 645 -2.41 3.49 6.51
CA CYS A 645 -1.72 2.99 7.71
C CYS A 645 -0.53 2.08 7.28
N HIS A 646 0.60 2.04 8.00
CA HIS A 646 1.84 1.30 7.62
C HIS A 646 2.61 0.67 8.80
N ASN A 647 3.40 -0.40 8.61
CA ASN A 647 4.18 -1.21 9.62
C ASN A 647 5.59 -0.60 10.01
N THR A 648 6.17 -0.76 11.24
CA THR A 648 7.38 0.05 11.78
C THR A 648 8.63 -0.80 11.72
N THR A 649 9.81 -0.22 11.99
CA THR A 649 11.13 -0.87 12.05
C THR A 649 11.94 -0.53 13.34
N LEU A 650 12.78 -1.45 13.86
CA LEU A 650 13.64 -1.26 15.06
C LEU A 650 14.61 -0.08 14.91
N THR A 651 15.05 0.20 13.68
CA THR A 651 15.95 1.31 13.37
C THR A 651 15.38 2.65 13.86
N GLU A 652 14.05 2.80 13.83
CA GLU A 652 13.34 3.97 14.35
C GLU A 652 13.45 4.07 15.88
N SER A 653 13.37 2.95 16.62
CA SER A 653 13.47 2.96 18.09
C SER A 653 14.87 3.33 18.59
N LEU A 654 15.93 2.84 17.94
CA LEU A 654 17.31 3.13 18.36
C LEU A 654 17.77 4.55 17.97
N SER A 655 17.34 5.05 16.81
CA SER A 655 17.87 6.30 16.25
C SER A 655 16.90 7.48 16.28
N GLY A 656 15.61 7.22 16.48
CA GLY A 656 14.55 8.22 16.30
C GLY A 656 14.38 8.73 14.86
N LYS A 657 15.14 8.17 13.90
CA LYS A 657 15.12 8.49 12.47
C LYS A 657 14.56 7.33 11.67
N TRP A 658 13.78 7.67 10.65
CA TRP A 658 13.23 6.72 9.69
C TRP A 658 14.20 6.58 8.51
N THR A 659 14.51 5.35 8.11
CA THR A 659 15.58 5.05 7.14
C THR A 659 15.13 4.97 5.68
N ASP A 660 13.82 4.84 5.39
CA ASP A 660 13.30 4.82 4.02
C ASP A 660 12.90 6.22 3.53
N GLU A 661 13.87 7.03 3.11
CA GLU A 661 13.65 8.40 2.63
C GLU A 661 13.49 8.50 1.10
N HIS A 662 13.82 7.44 0.33
CA HIS A 662 13.83 7.55 -1.12
C HIS A 662 12.43 7.53 -1.70
N SER A 663 12.17 8.37 -2.71
CA SER A 663 10.84 8.47 -3.36
C SER A 663 10.34 7.15 -3.94
N GLU A 664 11.22 6.21 -4.33
CA GLU A 664 10.82 4.85 -4.72
C GLU A 664 10.52 3.94 -3.53
N GLU A 665 11.16 4.14 -2.38
CA GLU A 665 10.91 3.35 -1.15
C GLU A 665 9.58 3.77 -0.53
N LEU A 666 9.33 5.08 -0.44
CA LEU A 666 8.06 5.67 -0.02
C LEU A 666 6.89 5.25 -0.94
N LYS A 667 7.17 5.06 -2.23
CA LYS A 667 6.20 4.53 -3.21
C LYS A 667 5.97 3.03 -3.01
N LYS A 668 7.03 2.23 -2.84
CA LYS A 668 6.99 0.76 -2.85
C LYS A 668 6.69 0.13 -1.48
N GLY A 669 6.81 0.85 -0.37
CA GLY A 669 6.54 0.34 0.98
C GLY A 669 7.55 -0.72 1.46
N ILE A 670 8.73 -0.78 0.83
CA ILE A 670 9.87 -1.64 1.20
C ILE A 670 11.16 -0.84 1.15
N THR A 671 12.11 -1.16 2.02
CA THR A 671 13.50 -0.67 1.94
C THR A 671 14.17 -1.25 0.70
N ILE A 672 14.67 -0.38 -0.20
CA ILE A 672 15.27 -0.79 -1.49
C ILE A 672 16.77 -0.54 -1.45
N GLN A 673 17.13 0.64 -0.99
CA GLN A 673 18.48 1.12 -0.84
C GLN A 673 18.91 0.93 0.62
N ILE A 674 20.21 1.08 0.85
CA ILE A 674 20.75 1.02 2.21
C ILE A 674 20.33 2.29 2.94
N GLY A 675 19.64 2.11 4.06
CA GLY A 675 19.22 3.18 4.96
C GLY A 675 20.30 3.48 6.01
N TYR A 676 20.41 4.73 6.45
CA TYR A 676 21.43 5.17 7.39
C TYR A 676 20.82 5.94 8.54
N ALA A 677 21.24 5.62 9.77
CA ALA A 677 20.83 6.36 10.94
C ALA A 677 21.95 6.45 11.98
N ASP A 678 22.34 7.67 12.34
CA ASP A 678 23.35 7.90 13.38
C ASP A 678 22.70 7.93 14.77
N VAL A 679 23.34 7.25 15.71
CA VAL A 679 22.93 7.15 17.11
C VAL A 679 24.09 7.52 18.01
N THR A 680 23.94 8.57 18.81
CA THR A 680 24.91 8.92 19.86
C THR A 680 24.29 8.57 21.20
N TYR A 681 25.01 7.82 22.02
CA TYR A 681 24.53 7.43 23.35
C TYR A 681 25.40 8.02 24.47
N TYR A 682 24.73 8.28 25.59
CA TYR A 682 25.26 9.05 26.73
C TYR A 682 25.18 8.20 27.99
N ARG A 683 26.16 8.38 28.87
CA ARG A 683 26.19 7.75 30.20
C ARG A 683 25.62 8.71 31.24
N GLU A 684 24.54 8.30 31.89
CA GLU A 684 23.91 9.04 32.97
C GLU A 684 24.73 9.00 34.27
N ASP A 685 24.42 9.89 35.21
CA ASP A 685 25.02 9.94 36.55
C ASP A 685 24.81 8.63 37.35
N ASP A 686 23.80 7.83 37.00
CA ASP A 686 23.50 6.53 37.62
C ASP A 686 24.25 5.35 36.99
N GLY A 687 24.99 5.60 35.89
CA GLY A 687 25.80 4.63 35.17
C GLY A 687 25.14 3.99 33.95
N LYS A 688 23.85 4.22 33.70
CA LYS A 688 23.12 3.66 32.54
C LYS A 688 23.44 4.39 31.24
N LEU A 689 23.28 3.70 30.11
CA LEU A 689 23.36 4.28 28.78
C LEU A 689 21.97 4.67 28.25
N ASN A 690 21.85 5.85 27.66
CA ASN A 690 20.64 6.35 27.00
C ASN A 690 20.96 6.99 25.64
N VAL A 691 19.93 7.24 24.83
CA VAL A 691 20.02 7.95 23.54
C VAL A 691 19.36 9.34 23.58
N ASP A 692 18.88 9.78 24.76
CA ASP A 692 18.07 10.99 24.94
C ASP A 692 18.88 12.30 25.09
N GLY A 693 20.21 12.21 25.11
CA GLY A 693 21.10 13.39 25.18
C GLY A 693 21.45 13.86 26.59
N ASP A 694 20.96 13.19 27.63
CA ASP A 694 21.23 13.51 29.03
C ASP A 694 22.40 12.66 29.56
N GLY A 695 23.60 13.24 29.70
CA GLY A 695 24.76 12.53 30.29
C GLY A 695 26.12 12.92 29.71
N GLU A 696 27.16 12.14 30.04
CA GLU A 696 28.47 12.20 29.38
C GLU A 696 28.44 11.40 28.08
N GLU A 697 28.76 12.05 26.95
CA GLU A 697 28.82 11.40 25.64
C GLU A 697 29.87 10.28 25.65
N VAL A 698 29.45 9.05 25.32
CA VAL A 698 30.32 7.87 25.34
C VAL A 698 30.83 7.56 23.95
N ARG A 699 29.91 7.33 23.01
CA ARG A 699 30.21 6.84 21.67
C ARG A 699 29.10 7.18 20.68
N SER A 700 29.46 7.23 19.40
CA SER A 700 28.54 7.36 18.28
C SER A 700 28.58 6.10 17.40
N LEU A 701 27.40 5.61 17.05
CA LEU A 701 27.15 4.45 16.20
C LEU A 701 26.49 4.93 14.91
N SER A 702 26.91 4.41 13.77
CA SER A 702 26.17 4.58 12.52
C SER A 702 25.49 3.27 12.17
N LEU A 703 24.16 3.26 12.22
CA LEU A 703 23.34 2.11 11.89
C LEU A 703 23.13 2.03 10.38
N VAL A 704 23.43 0.87 9.82
CA VAL A 704 23.27 0.55 8.41
C VAL A 704 22.12 -0.43 8.28
N ASP A 705 20.98 0.06 7.80
CA ASP A 705 19.77 -0.73 7.58
C ASP A 705 19.84 -1.37 6.19
N ALA A 706 20.08 -2.68 6.16
CA ALA A 706 20.22 -3.44 4.93
C ALA A 706 18.87 -4.09 4.56
N PRO A 707 18.43 -3.98 3.30
CA PRO A 707 17.12 -4.48 2.90
C PRO A 707 17.02 -6.01 3.03
N GLY A 708 16.04 -6.51 3.79
CA GLY A 708 15.87 -7.95 4.06
C GLY A 708 15.27 -8.79 2.93
N HIS A 709 14.93 -8.19 1.78
CA HIS A 709 14.29 -8.90 0.68
C HIS A 709 15.32 -9.62 -0.22
N GLU A 710 15.11 -10.92 -0.49
CA GLU A 710 16.05 -11.80 -1.24
C GLU A 710 16.54 -11.24 -2.59
N THR A 711 15.72 -10.42 -3.27
CA THR A 711 16.10 -9.82 -4.56
C THR A 711 17.13 -8.69 -4.44
N LEU A 712 17.41 -8.23 -3.21
CA LEU A 712 18.28 -7.10 -2.90
C LEU A 712 19.58 -7.53 -2.19
N MET A 713 19.94 -8.82 -2.23
CA MET A 713 21.18 -9.34 -1.63
C MET A 713 22.45 -8.62 -2.08
N ALA A 714 22.49 -8.10 -3.31
CA ALA A 714 23.62 -7.30 -3.77
C ALA A 714 23.75 -5.96 -3.03
N ASN A 715 22.66 -5.39 -2.52
CA ASN A 715 22.68 -4.20 -1.67
C ASN A 715 23.04 -4.56 -0.23
N VAL A 716 22.55 -5.70 0.28
CA VAL A 716 22.94 -6.23 1.60
C VAL A 716 24.46 -6.44 1.68
N LEU A 717 25.07 -7.05 0.66
CA LEU A 717 26.51 -7.30 0.61
C LEU A 717 27.33 -6.00 0.54
N SER A 718 26.87 -5.00 -0.23
CA SER A 718 27.51 -3.68 -0.27
C SER A 718 27.45 -2.98 1.09
N GLY A 719 26.30 -3.03 1.77
CA GLY A 719 26.14 -2.48 3.11
C GLY A 719 27.01 -3.21 4.13
N ALA A 720 27.00 -4.55 4.10
CA ALA A 720 27.81 -5.40 4.96
C ALA A 720 29.31 -5.08 4.87
N SER A 721 29.80 -4.74 3.68
CA SER A 721 31.23 -4.42 3.48
C SER A 721 31.75 -3.18 4.22
N ILE A 722 30.84 -2.34 4.71
CA ILE A 722 31.15 -1.11 5.45
C ILE A 722 31.06 -1.31 6.97
N MET A 723 30.42 -2.40 7.40
CA MET A 723 30.11 -2.68 8.80
C MET A 723 31.34 -3.18 9.55
N ASP A 724 31.55 -2.64 10.76
CA ASP A 724 32.57 -3.11 11.71
C ASP A 724 32.01 -4.21 12.65
N GLY A 725 30.69 -4.23 12.79
CA GLY A 725 29.93 -5.25 13.52
C GLY A 725 28.49 -5.29 13.05
N ALA A 726 27.74 -6.30 13.50
CA ALA A 726 26.35 -6.49 13.09
C ALA A 726 25.45 -6.90 14.26
N LEU A 727 24.21 -6.41 14.22
CA LEU A 727 23.09 -6.84 15.04
C LEU A 727 22.27 -7.82 14.22
N LEU A 728 22.38 -9.11 14.55
CA LEU A 728 21.59 -10.16 13.91
C LEU A 728 20.22 -10.23 14.60
N MET A 729 19.20 -9.77 13.90
CA MET A 729 17.84 -9.69 14.41
C MET A 729 17.14 -11.04 14.26
N VAL A 730 16.73 -11.62 15.38
CA VAL A 730 15.96 -12.86 15.43
C VAL A 730 14.69 -12.61 16.21
N ALA A 731 13.55 -12.92 15.58
CA ALA A 731 12.25 -12.78 16.18
C ALA A 731 12.03 -13.95 17.16
N ALA A 732 11.71 -13.65 18.41
CA ALA A 732 11.58 -14.68 19.45
C ALA A 732 10.33 -15.56 19.28
N ASP A 733 9.32 -15.06 18.56
CA ASP A 733 8.04 -15.70 18.20
C ASP A 733 8.13 -16.68 17.02
N GLU A 734 9.25 -16.71 16.30
CA GLU A 734 9.47 -17.58 15.14
C GLU A 734 10.38 -18.77 15.45
N GLU A 735 10.21 -19.87 14.70
CA GLU A 735 11.14 -21.00 14.77
C GLU A 735 12.47 -20.63 14.10
N VAL A 736 13.58 -20.92 14.76
CA VAL A 736 14.94 -20.69 14.23
C VAL A 736 15.53 -22.03 13.81
N PRO A 737 16.16 -22.13 12.61
CA PRO A 737 16.53 -21.05 11.70
C PRO A 737 15.50 -20.73 10.60
N GLN A 738 15.34 -19.43 10.29
CA GLN A 738 14.61 -18.94 9.12
C GLN A 738 15.54 -18.80 7.90
N PRO A 739 15.07 -19.04 6.65
CA PRO A 739 15.90 -18.93 5.46
C PRO A 739 16.59 -17.57 5.30
N GLN A 740 15.88 -16.47 5.60
CA GLN A 740 16.45 -15.11 5.53
C GLN A 740 17.55 -14.91 6.56
N THR A 741 17.34 -15.34 7.81
CA THR A 741 18.35 -15.26 8.87
C THR A 741 19.60 -16.07 8.52
N GLN A 742 19.45 -17.22 7.87
CA GLN A 742 20.56 -18.02 7.34
C GLN A 742 21.33 -17.28 6.24
N GLU A 743 20.64 -16.71 5.25
CA GLU A 743 21.28 -15.96 4.16
C GLU A 743 22.04 -14.73 4.68
N HIS A 744 21.47 -14.04 5.66
CA HIS A 744 22.07 -12.89 6.32
C HIS A 744 23.33 -13.26 7.12
N LEU A 745 23.28 -14.31 7.93
CA LEU A 745 24.44 -14.79 8.67
C LEU A 745 25.56 -15.25 7.73
N ALA A 746 25.21 -15.94 6.64
CA ALA A 746 26.17 -16.32 5.60
C ALA A 746 26.78 -15.11 4.90
N ALA A 747 26.01 -14.04 4.66
CA ALA A 747 26.51 -12.81 4.08
C ALA A 747 27.52 -12.11 5.01
N LEU A 748 27.26 -12.06 6.32
CA LEU A 748 28.17 -11.51 7.32
C LEU A 748 29.50 -12.29 7.39
N ASP A 749 29.42 -13.63 7.38
CA ASP A 749 30.60 -14.52 7.34
C ASP A 749 31.45 -14.30 6.08
N ILE A 750 30.78 -14.24 4.92
CA ILE A 750 31.44 -14.01 3.63
C ILE A 750 32.18 -12.68 3.61
N VAL A 751 31.56 -11.61 4.11
CA VAL A 751 32.18 -10.28 4.17
C VAL A 751 33.28 -10.23 5.24
N GLY A 752 33.22 -11.08 6.26
CA GLY A 752 34.22 -11.19 7.32
C GLY A 752 33.92 -10.29 8.52
N VAL A 753 32.64 -10.04 8.82
CA VAL A 753 32.22 -9.35 10.04
C VAL A 753 32.16 -10.36 11.17
N GLU A 754 33.13 -10.31 12.09
CA GLU A 754 33.25 -11.26 13.21
C GLU A 754 32.54 -10.77 14.48
N ASN A 755 32.42 -9.44 14.66
CA ASN A 755 31.78 -8.86 15.86
C ASN A 755 30.26 -8.81 15.65
N ILE A 756 29.57 -9.86 16.10
CA ILE A 756 28.12 -9.99 15.96
C ILE A 756 27.48 -10.00 17.35
N VAL A 757 26.40 -9.23 17.51
CA VAL A 757 25.50 -9.31 18.67
C VAL A 757 24.16 -9.83 18.14
N VAL A 758 23.68 -10.94 18.69
CA VAL A 758 22.37 -11.47 18.32
C VAL A 758 21.31 -10.78 19.15
N VAL A 759 20.35 -10.15 18.49
CA VAL A 759 19.25 -9.45 19.14
C VAL A 759 18.03 -10.34 19.05
N GLN A 760 17.68 -10.96 20.18
CA GLN A 760 16.42 -11.67 20.32
C GLN A 760 15.32 -10.62 20.54
N ASN A 761 14.73 -10.15 19.45
CA ASN A 761 13.68 -9.14 19.48
C ASN A 761 12.32 -9.78 19.77
N LYS A 762 11.32 -8.96 20.10
CA LYS A 762 9.96 -9.41 20.41
C LYS A 762 9.91 -10.31 21.64
N ILE A 763 10.74 -10.07 22.66
CA ILE A 763 10.61 -10.84 23.92
C ILE A 763 9.33 -10.54 24.68
N ASP A 764 8.75 -9.35 24.45
CA ASP A 764 7.44 -8.93 24.94
C ASP A 764 6.31 -9.81 24.41
N ARG A 765 6.62 -10.59 23.37
CA ARG A 765 5.73 -11.43 22.60
C ARG A 765 6.02 -12.92 22.83
N VAL A 766 6.84 -13.34 23.80
CA VAL A 766 7.03 -14.77 24.07
C VAL A 766 7.29 -15.09 25.55
N SER A 767 6.67 -16.17 26.04
CA SER A 767 6.86 -16.62 27.43
C SER A 767 8.31 -16.86 27.76
N GLU A 768 8.70 -16.66 29.03
CA GLU A 768 10.09 -16.90 29.47
C GLU A 768 10.58 -18.31 29.05
N GLU A 769 9.71 -19.31 29.05
CA GLU A 769 10.04 -20.66 28.60
C GLU A 769 10.26 -20.72 27.08
N GLN A 770 9.38 -20.09 26.29
CA GLN A 770 9.50 -20.02 24.83
C GLN A 770 10.69 -19.16 24.40
N ALA A 771 10.94 -18.02 25.04
CA ALA A 771 12.11 -17.19 24.83
C ALA A 771 13.41 -17.96 25.10
N ARG A 772 13.43 -18.80 26.15
CA ARG A 772 14.57 -19.68 26.45
C ARG A 772 14.72 -20.80 25.43
N MET A 773 13.64 -21.40 24.97
CA MET A 773 13.68 -22.39 23.89
C MET A 773 14.19 -21.78 22.58
N ASN A 774 13.68 -20.61 22.21
CA ASN A 774 14.15 -19.86 21.05
C ASN A 774 15.63 -19.46 21.21
N HIS A 775 16.05 -19.06 22.40
CA HIS A 775 17.47 -18.81 22.70
C HIS A 775 18.34 -20.07 22.53
N GLU A 776 17.89 -21.24 22.95
CA GLU A 776 18.56 -22.51 22.69
C GLU A 776 18.61 -22.84 21.19
N GLN A 777 17.53 -22.59 20.44
CA GLN A 777 17.52 -22.74 18.98
C GLN A 777 18.48 -21.78 18.27
N ILE A 778 18.59 -20.54 18.75
CA ILE A 778 19.56 -19.57 18.26
C ILE A 778 20.97 -20.09 18.53
N GLN A 779 21.26 -20.58 19.72
CA GLN A 779 22.57 -21.17 20.07
C GLN A 779 22.93 -22.35 19.16
N ASP A 780 22.00 -23.29 18.96
CA ASP A 780 22.19 -24.43 18.08
C ASP A 780 22.38 -23.99 16.61
N PHE A 781 21.73 -22.90 16.20
CA PHE A 781 21.85 -22.36 14.85
C PHE A 781 23.19 -21.65 14.60
N VAL A 782 23.67 -20.88 15.57
CA VAL A 782 24.95 -20.16 15.44
C VAL A 782 26.16 -21.06 15.71
N GLU A 783 25.97 -22.26 16.28
CA GLU A 783 27.04 -23.23 16.53
C GLU A 783 27.82 -23.57 15.24
N GLY A 784 29.13 -23.36 15.26
CA GLY A 784 29.99 -23.59 14.09
C GLY A 784 29.97 -22.50 13.02
N THR A 785 29.33 -21.35 13.30
CA THR A 785 29.35 -20.14 12.44
C THR A 785 30.20 -19.04 13.06
N VAL A 786 30.36 -17.91 12.35
CA VAL A 786 31.03 -16.70 12.89
C VAL A 786 30.36 -16.11 14.12
N ALA A 787 29.09 -16.45 14.38
CA ALA A 787 28.33 -15.98 15.52
C ALA A 787 28.28 -16.99 16.69
N GLU A 788 29.12 -18.04 16.70
CA GLU A 788 29.09 -19.09 17.73
C GLU A 788 29.22 -18.54 19.16
N ASP A 789 30.11 -17.56 19.36
CA ASP A 789 30.36 -16.92 20.66
C ASP A 789 29.59 -15.59 20.83
N ALA A 790 28.69 -15.24 19.90
CA ALA A 790 27.97 -13.97 19.92
C ALA A 790 27.00 -13.88 21.11
N PRO A 791 26.99 -12.75 21.86
CA PRO A 791 26.00 -12.53 22.92
C PRO A 791 24.59 -12.45 22.34
N ILE A 792 23.64 -13.11 22.99
CA ILE A 792 22.22 -13.02 22.64
C ILE A 792 21.52 -12.10 23.65
N VAL A 793 21.08 -10.93 23.19
CA VAL A 793 20.41 -9.92 24.01
C VAL A 793 18.90 -9.95 23.77
N PRO A 794 18.09 -10.26 24.80
CA PRO A 794 16.65 -10.18 24.72
C PRO A 794 16.18 -8.72 24.79
N VAL A 795 15.46 -8.25 23.76
CA VAL A 795 14.93 -6.87 23.70
C VAL A 795 13.47 -6.83 23.23
N SER A 796 12.80 -5.73 23.58
CA SER A 796 11.56 -5.31 22.92
C SER A 796 11.77 -3.96 22.27
N ALA A 797 11.88 -3.96 20.94
CA ALA A 797 11.98 -2.75 20.12
C ALA A 797 10.77 -1.82 20.29
N GLN A 798 9.59 -2.40 20.49
CA GLN A 798 8.32 -1.69 20.54
C GLN A 798 8.12 -0.92 21.86
N PHE A 799 8.61 -1.47 22.96
CA PHE A 799 8.42 -0.91 24.31
C PHE A 799 9.69 -0.26 24.88
N ASP A 800 10.74 -0.13 24.07
CA ASP A 800 12.07 0.35 24.48
C ASP A 800 12.62 -0.41 25.71
N VAL A 801 12.39 -1.74 25.76
CA VAL A 801 12.83 -2.58 26.88
C VAL A 801 14.18 -3.21 26.58
N ASN A 802 15.10 -3.15 27.55
CA ASN A 802 16.48 -3.62 27.49
C ASN A 802 17.34 -2.94 26.40
N ILE A 803 16.92 -1.78 25.89
CA ILE A 803 17.73 -0.99 24.97
C ILE A 803 19.00 -0.48 25.67
N ASP A 804 18.91 -0.11 26.95
CA ASP A 804 20.08 0.24 27.78
C ASP A 804 21.09 -0.91 27.85
N THR A 805 20.60 -2.13 28.08
CA THR A 805 21.42 -3.35 28.14
C THR A 805 22.00 -3.73 26.77
N LEU A 806 21.23 -3.55 25.69
CA LEU A 806 21.71 -3.76 24.33
C LEU A 806 22.87 -2.81 24.00
N LEU A 807 22.77 -1.54 24.38
CA LEU A 807 23.84 -0.57 24.19
C LEU A 807 25.09 -0.92 25.01
N GLU A 808 24.93 -1.41 26.24
CA GLU A 808 26.06 -1.88 27.07
C GLU A 808 26.78 -3.06 26.40
N VAL A 809 26.03 -4.06 25.93
CA VAL A 809 26.60 -5.24 25.25
C VAL A 809 27.27 -4.84 23.93
N VAL A 810 26.66 -3.93 23.17
CA VAL A 810 27.26 -3.41 21.93
C VAL A 810 28.58 -2.68 22.20
N ASP A 811 28.67 -1.88 23.27
CA ASP A 811 29.93 -1.20 23.63
C ASP A 811 31.02 -2.18 24.06
N ASP A 812 30.66 -3.24 24.80
CA ASP A 812 31.59 -4.26 25.29
C ASP A 812 32.09 -5.20 24.19
N GLU A 813 31.21 -5.62 23.28
CA GLU A 813 31.46 -6.73 22.33
C GLU A 813 31.85 -6.24 20.93
N ILE A 814 31.54 -4.98 20.58
CA ILE A 814 31.96 -4.36 19.32
C ILE A 814 32.93 -3.20 19.60
N PRO A 815 34.22 -3.49 19.88
CA PRO A 815 35.21 -2.46 20.13
C PRO A 815 35.53 -1.66 18.86
N THR A 816 35.92 -0.40 19.00
CA THR A 816 36.37 0.38 17.83
C THR A 816 37.66 -0.24 17.30
N PRO A 817 37.72 -0.66 16.02
CA PRO A 817 38.93 -1.25 15.46
C PRO A 817 40.07 -0.23 15.45
N ASP A 818 41.30 -0.70 15.64
CA ASP A 818 42.49 0.15 15.53
C ASP A 818 42.78 0.42 14.04
N ARG A 819 42.37 1.58 13.57
CA ARG A 819 42.48 1.97 12.17
C ARG A 819 43.70 2.88 11.95
N ASP A 820 44.52 2.54 10.96
CA ASP A 820 45.78 3.23 10.69
C ASP A 820 45.55 4.57 9.97
N LEU A 821 45.60 5.66 10.74
CA LEU A 821 45.47 7.03 10.26
C LEU A 821 46.67 7.49 9.42
N GLY A 822 47.80 6.78 9.47
CA GLY A 822 49.02 7.15 8.76
C GLY A 822 49.09 6.69 7.30
N LYS A 823 48.11 5.91 6.85
CA LYS A 823 47.99 5.44 5.46
C LYS A 823 47.29 6.45 4.57
N ASP A 824 47.40 6.26 3.26
CA ASP A 824 46.63 7.03 2.30
C ASP A 824 45.13 6.70 2.41
N PRO A 825 44.24 7.71 2.29
CA PRO A 825 42.81 7.55 2.45
C PRO A 825 42.21 6.64 1.38
N ARG A 826 41.40 5.67 1.82
CA ARG A 826 40.58 4.81 0.96
C ARG A 826 39.16 4.78 1.50
N MET A 827 38.23 5.38 0.80
CA MET A 827 36.80 5.42 1.13
C MET A 827 36.02 4.55 0.16
N LEU A 828 35.17 3.67 0.70
CA LEU A 828 34.19 2.92 -0.09
C LEU A 828 32.95 3.79 -0.23
N VAL A 829 32.64 4.19 -1.46
CA VAL A 829 31.43 4.95 -1.75
C VAL A 829 30.27 3.98 -1.77
N ALA A 830 29.25 4.23 -0.96
CA ALA A 830 28.05 3.40 -0.84
C ALA A 830 26.84 4.05 -1.51
N ARG A 831 26.83 5.39 -1.53
CA ARG A 831 25.77 6.24 -2.08
C ARG A 831 26.40 7.42 -2.80
N SER A 832 25.65 7.98 -3.73
CA SER A 832 25.93 9.32 -4.23
C SER A 832 24.64 10.06 -4.49
N PHE A 833 24.63 11.35 -4.17
CA PHE A 833 23.43 12.15 -4.30
C PHE A 833 23.74 13.61 -4.60
N ASP A 834 22.73 14.26 -5.14
CA ASP A 834 22.72 15.68 -5.40
C ASP A 834 21.96 16.38 -4.26
N ILE A 835 22.66 17.19 -3.48
CA ILE A 835 22.06 17.96 -2.37
C ILE A 835 21.47 19.30 -2.84
N ASN A 836 21.60 19.64 -4.12
CA ASN A 836 21.13 20.90 -4.65
C ASN A 836 19.62 20.86 -4.84
N ARG A 837 18.92 21.74 -4.13
CA ARG A 837 17.47 21.84 -4.24
C ARG A 837 17.09 22.36 -5.64
N PRO A 838 16.07 21.78 -6.30
CA PRO A 838 15.57 22.30 -7.55
C PRO A 838 15.25 23.81 -7.45
N GLY A 839 15.81 24.62 -8.33
CA GLY A 839 15.64 26.08 -8.30
C GLY A 839 16.68 26.87 -7.51
N SER A 840 17.69 26.21 -6.92
CA SER A 840 18.86 26.88 -6.34
C SER A 840 19.56 27.78 -7.37
N ASP A 841 20.01 28.96 -6.94
CA ASP A 841 20.77 29.85 -7.82
C ASP A 841 22.08 29.19 -8.24
N THR A 842 22.55 29.41 -9.47
CA THR A 842 23.79 28.79 -9.96
C THR A 842 25.01 29.15 -9.13
N SER A 843 24.95 30.27 -8.38
CA SER A 843 25.99 30.67 -7.44
C SER A 843 25.98 29.91 -6.11
N GLU A 844 24.91 29.19 -5.80
CA GLU A 844 24.72 28.41 -4.57
C GLU A 844 24.81 26.89 -4.81
N VAL A 845 24.95 26.48 -6.08
CA VAL A 845 25.15 25.08 -6.46
C VAL A 845 26.44 24.57 -5.84
N ARG A 846 26.31 23.52 -5.05
CA ARG A 846 27.41 22.73 -4.51
C ARG A 846 27.68 21.55 -5.42
N GLY A 847 28.86 20.98 -5.37
CA GLY A 847 29.16 19.82 -6.19
C GLY A 847 28.48 18.53 -5.68
N GLY A 848 28.66 17.46 -6.44
CA GLY A 848 28.11 16.15 -6.11
C GLY A 848 28.61 15.62 -4.77
N VAL A 849 27.74 14.92 -4.04
CA VAL A 849 28.08 14.32 -2.74
C VAL A 849 28.26 12.83 -2.91
N VAL A 850 29.33 12.30 -2.33
CA VAL A 850 29.57 10.86 -2.21
C VAL A 850 29.46 10.48 -0.74
N GLY A 851 28.55 9.55 -0.45
CA GLY A 851 28.29 9.01 0.88
C GLY A 851 28.88 7.62 1.02
N GLY A 852 29.55 7.34 2.13
CA GLY A 852 30.19 6.06 2.36
C GLY A 852 31.02 6.04 3.62
N SER A 853 31.94 5.09 3.73
CA SER A 853 32.82 5.01 4.89
C SER A 853 34.28 4.95 4.49
N LEU A 854 35.10 5.71 5.23
CA LEU A 854 36.55 5.69 5.11
C LEU A 854 37.08 4.44 5.81
N VAL A 855 37.80 3.58 5.07
CA VAL A 855 38.34 2.31 5.58
C VAL A 855 39.68 2.53 6.28
N GLU A 856 40.55 3.36 5.69
CA GLU A 856 41.88 3.69 6.20
C GLU A 856 42.29 5.12 5.79
N GLY A 857 43.30 5.68 6.46
CA GLY A 857 43.81 7.03 6.24
C GLY A 857 42.95 8.14 6.86
N GLU A 858 43.34 9.40 6.67
CA GLU A 858 42.56 10.57 7.09
C GLU A 858 42.33 11.43 5.84
N LEU A 859 41.13 12.00 5.70
CA LEU A 859 40.78 12.86 4.57
C LEU A 859 40.39 14.24 5.10
N GLU A 860 41.02 15.29 4.60
CA GLU A 860 40.80 16.67 5.04
C GLU A 860 40.06 17.50 3.98
N GLU A 861 39.37 18.56 4.43
CA GLU A 861 38.81 19.54 3.51
C GLU A 861 39.91 20.21 2.66
N GLY A 862 39.70 20.25 1.35
CA GLY A 862 40.64 20.77 0.36
C GLY A 862 41.55 19.72 -0.28
N ASP A 863 41.44 18.45 0.09
CA ASP A 863 42.23 17.37 -0.50
C ASP A 863 41.86 17.09 -1.96
N GLU A 864 42.88 16.83 -2.77
CA GLU A 864 42.74 16.38 -4.17
C GLU A 864 42.59 14.85 -4.19
N VAL A 865 41.42 14.39 -4.60
CA VAL A 865 41.01 12.99 -4.57
C VAL A 865 40.59 12.49 -5.95
N VAL A 866 40.59 11.16 -6.10
CA VAL A 866 40.17 10.48 -7.32
C VAL A 866 39.13 9.41 -7.01
N LEU A 867 38.18 9.24 -7.91
CA LEU A 867 37.19 8.15 -7.90
C LEU A 867 37.56 7.12 -8.96
N ARG A 868 37.69 5.85 -8.55
CA ARG A 868 37.95 4.71 -9.43
C ARG A 868 36.84 3.64 -9.25
N PRO A 869 36.30 3.04 -10.33
CA PRO A 869 36.76 3.13 -11.73
C PRO A 869 36.40 4.43 -12.47
N GLY A 870 35.58 5.28 -11.87
CA GLY A 870 35.12 6.55 -12.42
C GLY A 870 33.85 6.40 -13.26
N VAL A 871 33.80 7.06 -14.42
CA VAL A 871 32.61 7.05 -15.32
C VAL A 871 32.91 6.40 -16.65
N GLN A 872 31.86 5.86 -17.26
CA GLN A 872 31.91 5.21 -18.56
C GLN A 872 31.48 6.18 -19.68
N GLU A 873 32.45 6.70 -20.44
CA GLU A 873 32.21 7.50 -21.66
C GLU A 873 32.65 6.72 -22.91
N ASP A 874 33.91 6.92 -23.35
CA ASP A 874 34.57 6.15 -24.43
C ASP A 874 35.45 5.00 -23.88
N GLY A 875 35.18 4.61 -22.63
CA GLY A 875 35.99 3.75 -21.77
C GLY A 875 35.83 4.18 -20.31
N TRP A 876 36.33 3.38 -19.38
CA TRP A 876 36.34 3.75 -17.96
C TRP A 876 37.47 4.74 -17.70
N THR A 877 37.10 5.92 -17.21
CA THR A 877 38.06 7.00 -16.92
C THR A 877 37.91 7.44 -15.47
N GLU A 878 39.02 7.46 -14.74
CA GLU A 878 39.06 7.97 -13.36
C GLU A 878 38.64 9.45 -13.31
N ILE A 879 37.95 9.83 -12.24
CA ILE A 879 37.49 11.21 -12.05
C ILE A 879 38.33 11.87 -10.98
N GLU A 880 38.93 13.02 -11.31
CA GLU A 880 39.67 13.84 -10.35
C GLU A 880 38.74 14.92 -9.77
N THR A 881 38.81 15.14 -8.45
CA THR A 881 38.02 16.19 -7.77
C THR A 881 38.66 16.66 -6.48
N THR A 882 38.13 17.72 -5.91
CA THR A 882 38.51 18.27 -4.61
C THR A 882 37.46 17.96 -3.56
N VAL A 883 37.90 17.70 -2.33
CA VAL A 883 37.01 17.65 -1.16
C VAL A 883 36.66 19.07 -0.77
N GLU A 884 35.40 19.46 -0.87
CA GLU A 884 34.94 20.81 -0.52
C GLU A 884 34.47 20.88 0.93
N ARG A 885 33.75 19.84 1.38
CA ARG A 885 33.27 19.73 2.75
C ARG A 885 33.07 18.28 3.15
N ILE A 886 33.25 17.98 4.43
CA ILE A 886 32.94 16.67 5.00
C ILE A 886 31.81 16.84 6.02
N MET A 887 30.78 16.02 5.89
CA MET A 887 29.61 15.99 6.77
C MET A 887 29.54 14.63 7.44
N HIS A 888 29.31 14.62 8.75
CA HIS A 888 28.97 13.44 9.54
C HIS A 888 27.56 13.64 10.09
N GLY A 889 26.60 12.81 9.66
CA GLY A 889 25.19 13.08 9.87
C GLY A 889 24.80 14.50 9.41
N SER A 890 24.32 15.33 10.34
CA SER A 890 23.97 16.74 10.09
C SER A 890 25.08 17.74 10.43
N GLU A 891 26.24 17.28 10.91
CA GLU A 891 27.31 18.14 11.41
C GLU A 891 28.52 18.19 10.45
N PRO A 892 29.05 19.39 10.13
CA PRO A 892 30.29 19.51 9.37
C PRO A 892 31.51 19.17 10.24
N VAL A 893 32.48 18.47 9.66
CA VAL A 893 33.73 18.08 10.33
C VAL A 893 34.95 18.51 9.50
N GLU A 894 36.04 18.89 10.17
CA GLU A 894 37.26 19.37 9.50
C GLU A 894 38.07 18.23 8.83
N ALA A 895 37.94 17.01 9.34
CA ALA A 895 38.63 15.83 8.81
C ALA A 895 37.75 14.58 8.99
N ALA A 896 37.70 13.75 7.96
CA ALA A 896 37.12 12.43 7.98
C ALA A 896 38.15 11.42 8.50
N ARG A 897 37.73 10.62 9.47
CA ARG A 897 38.53 9.52 10.02
C ARG A 897 37.90 8.19 9.68
N PRO A 898 38.67 7.09 9.70
CA PRO A 898 38.11 5.79 9.42
C PRO A 898 37.12 5.37 10.51
N GLY A 899 35.95 4.91 10.08
CA GLY A 899 34.80 4.60 10.95
C GLY A 899 33.66 5.55 10.66
N GLY A 900 32.43 5.12 10.94
CA GLY A 900 31.25 5.93 10.68
C GLY A 900 30.89 6.08 9.19
N LEU A 901 29.71 6.60 8.93
CA LEU A 901 29.29 7.03 7.61
C LEU A 901 29.42 8.54 7.47
N MET A 902 30.04 8.94 6.38
CA MET A 902 30.31 10.33 6.08
C MET A 902 29.86 10.66 4.68
N SER A 903 29.46 11.92 4.51
CA SER A 903 29.14 12.51 3.23
C SER A 903 30.22 13.50 2.86
N VAL A 904 30.92 13.23 1.76
CA VAL A 904 31.96 14.09 1.21
C VAL A 904 31.35 14.93 0.10
N GLU A 905 31.13 16.22 0.36
CA GLU A 905 30.81 17.19 -0.69
C GLU A 905 32.07 17.40 -1.54
N THR A 906 31.95 17.14 -2.84
CA THR A 906 33.09 17.25 -3.77
C THR A 906 32.93 18.44 -4.70
N GLY A 907 33.98 18.79 -5.44
CA GLY A 907 33.92 19.75 -6.56
C GLY A 907 33.30 19.18 -7.85
N LEU A 908 32.71 17.97 -7.82
CA LEU A 908 32.14 17.32 -9.00
C LEU A 908 30.87 17.99 -9.48
N ASP A 909 30.58 17.84 -10.78
CA ASP A 909 29.25 18.17 -11.30
C ASP A 909 28.19 17.31 -10.58
N PRO A 910 27.17 17.92 -9.95
CA PRO A 910 26.12 17.19 -9.23
C PRO A 910 25.38 16.16 -10.09
N ALA A 911 25.32 16.37 -11.41
CA ALA A 911 24.70 15.44 -12.33
C ALA A 911 25.37 14.05 -12.34
N LEU A 912 26.67 13.97 -12.02
CA LEU A 912 27.40 12.71 -11.93
C LEU A 912 27.05 11.92 -10.67
N ALA A 913 26.76 12.61 -9.57
CA ALA A 913 26.42 11.99 -8.29
C ALA A 913 24.94 11.61 -8.19
N LYS A 914 24.07 12.10 -9.08
CA LYS A 914 22.62 11.88 -9.01
C LYS A 914 22.25 10.39 -9.11
N SER A 915 21.27 9.98 -8.30
CA SER A 915 20.69 8.62 -8.31
C SER A 915 21.74 7.52 -8.13
N ASP A 916 22.64 7.68 -7.17
CA ASP A 916 23.69 6.70 -6.83
C ASP A 916 24.63 6.35 -7.99
N GLY A 917 24.78 7.25 -8.98
CA GLY A 917 25.66 7.07 -10.15
C GLY A 917 27.14 6.81 -9.82
N LEU A 918 27.59 7.10 -8.60
CA LEU A 918 28.95 6.86 -8.13
C LEU A 918 29.06 5.80 -7.01
N SER A 919 27.97 5.11 -6.67
CA SER A 919 27.87 4.16 -5.52
C SER A 919 28.73 2.89 -5.61
N ASP A 920 29.45 2.68 -6.72
CA ASP A 920 30.38 1.55 -6.92
C ASP A 920 31.86 1.99 -6.94
N ASN A 921 32.14 3.27 -6.66
CA ASN A 921 33.49 3.82 -6.72
C ASN A 921 34.24 3.70 -5.39
N VAL A 922 35.56 3.69 -5.50
CA VAL A 922 36.49 3.89 -4.39
C VAL A 922 37.09 5.29 -4.52
N LEU A 923 37.01 6.07 -3.45
CA LEU A 923 37.60 7.40 -3.34
C LEU A 923 38.92 7.33 -2.58
N GLY A 924 39.93 8.06 -3.04
CA GLY A 924 41.22 8.18 -2.34
C GLY A 924 42.15 9.20 -2.99
N HIS A 925 43.35 9.39 -2.45
CA HIS A 925 44.30 10.33 -3.05
C HIS A 925 44.80 9.86 -4.42
N ARG A 926 45.12 10.82 -5.28
CA ARG A 926 45.68 10.56 -6.61
C ARG A 926 46.94 9.70 -6.54
N GLY A 927 46.91 8.55 -7.23
CA GLY A 927 48.05 7.62 -7.34
C GLY A 927 48.25 6.68 -6.14
N THR A 928 47.31 6.68 -5.18
CA THR A 928 47.36 5.81 -3.98
C THR A 928 46.40 4.62 -4.07
N LEU A 929 45.31 4.78 -4.84
CA LEU A 929 44.35 3.70 -5.11
C LEU A 929 44.94 2.62 -6.04
N PRO A 930 44.51 1.35 -5.89
CA PRO A 930 44.90 0.28 -6.81
C PRO A 930 44.37 0.54 -8.23
N ASP A 931 45.00 -0.10 -9.21
CA ASP A 931 44.58 0.01 -10.61
C ASP A 931 43.25 -0.71 -10.85
N THR A 932 42.44 -0.14 -11.73
CA THR A 932 41.15 -0.72 -12.14
C THR A 932 41.38 -1.95 -12.99
N SER A 933 40.79 -3.07 -12.59
CA SER A 933 41.00 -4.35 -13.27
C SER A 933 39.77 -4.76 -14.07
N ASP A 934 39.98 -5.17 -15.33
CA ASP A 934 38.94 -5.72 -16.20
C ASP A 934 38.72 -7.22 -15.95
N SER A 935 39.66 -7.86 -15.26
CA SER A 935 39.59 -9.27 -14.90
C SER A 935 40.10 -9.54 -13.48
N LEU A 936 39.45 -10.48 -12.80
CA LEU A 936 39.82 -10.91 -11.45
C LEU A 936 40.22 -12.38 -11.46
N THR A 937 41.34 -12.69 -10.82
CA THR A 937 41.73 -14.05 -10.48
C THR A 937 41.60 -14.22 -8.97
N MET A 938 40.78 -15.17 -8.53
CA MET A 938 40.42 -15.35 -7.13
C MET A 938 40.49 -16.80 -6.68
N GLU A 939 40.90 -17.02 -5.45
CA GLU A 939 40.75 -18.30 -4.77
C GLU A 939 39.34 -18.38 -4.20
N VAL A 940 38.54 -19.31 -4.71
CA VAL A 940 37.12 -19.43 -4.37
C VAL A 940 36.89 -20.48 -3.30
N ASP A 941 36.09 -20.09 -2.31
CA ASP A 941 35.43 -20.98 -1.37
C ASP A 941 33.90 -20.94 -1.59
N LEU A 942 33.32 -22.11 -1.80
CA LEU A 942 31.89 -22.25 -2.08
C LEU A 942 31.21 -22.81 -0.85
N MET A 943 29.99 -22.35 -0.58
CA MET A 943 29.16 -22.88 0.50
C MET A 943 28.78 -24.32 0.21
N ASP A 944 28.52 -25.12 1.25
CA ASP A 944 28.05 -26.49 1.07
C ASP A 944 26.60 -26.51 0.55
N THR A 945 25.75 -25.63 1.09
CA THR A 945 24.34 -25.50 0.73
C THR A 945 23.92 -24.03 0.58
N ILE A 946 22.80 -23.82 -0.12
CA ILE A 946 22.08 -22.53 -0.22
C ILE A 946 20.69 -22.74 0.36
N ALA A 947 20.27 -21.84 1.24
CA ALA A 947 18.93 -21.81 1.82
C ALA A 947 17.88 -21.50 0.74
N GLY A 948 16.70 -22.12 0.84
CA GLY A 948 15.60 -21.85 -0.08
C GLY A 948 14.25 -22.28 0.49
N ASP A 949 13.17 -21.71 -0.06
CA ASP A 949 11.78 -21.96 0.39
C ASP A 949 11.37 -23.44 0.38
N ASP A 950 12.00 -24.26 -0.47
CA ASP A 950 11.78 -25.71 -0.61
C ASP A 950 12.85 -26.56 0.12
N GLY A 951 13.69 -25.94 0.96
CA GLY A 951 14.80 -26.55 1.70
C GLY A 951 16.19 -26.35 1.06
N ASP A 952 17.23 -26.72 1.82
CA ASP A 952 18.65 -26.54 1.45
C ASP A 952 19.03 -27.29 0.16
N GLN A 953 19.77 -26.61 -0.71
CA GLN A 953 20.27 -27.17 -1.97
C GLN A 953 21.80 -27.14 -2.03
N GLU A 954 22.43 -28.23 -2.47
CA GLU A 954 23.88 -28.28 -2.65
C GLU A 954 24.40 -27.28 -3.71
N VAL A 955 25.56 -26.69 -3.45
CA VAL A 955 26.22 -25.77 -4.37
C VAL A 955 27.11 -26.51 -5.36
N GLU A 956 26.81 -26.37 -6.65
CA GLU A 956 27.65 -26.93 -7.71
C GLU A 956 28.90 -26.07 -7.94
N ASN A 957 30.02 -26.71 -8.33
CA ASN A 957 31.25 -26.02 -8.72
C ASN A 957 31.03 -25.01 -9.87
N ILE A 958 31.83 -23.96 -9.90
CA ILE A 958 31.80 -22.93 -10.96
C ILE A 958 32.28 -23.53 -12.29
N ALA A 959 31.57 -23.25 -13.38
CA ALA A 959 31.88 -23.74 -14.73
C ALA A 959 32.47 -22.65 -15.65
N GLU A 960 33.27 -23.06 -16.64
CA GLU A 960 33.77 -22.14 -17.67
C GLU A 960 32.63 -21.54 -18.50
N GLY A 961 32.70 -20.24 -18.77
CA GLY A 961 31.69 -19.50 -19.52
C GLY A 961 30.45 -19.11 -18.71
N GLU A 962 30.35 -19.54 -17.46
CA GLU A 962 29.27 -19.20 -16.54
C GLU A 962 29.23 -17.69 -16.24
N ALA A 963 28.03 -17.14 -16.05
CA ALA A 963 27.84 -15.76 -15.64
C ALA A 963 27.64 -15.70 -14.12
N LEU A 964 28.46 -14.89 -13.45
CA LEU A 964 28.42 -14.67 -12.01
C LEU A 964 28.19 -13.19 -11.73
N MET A 965 27.59 -12.87 -10.60
CA MET A 965 27.56 -11.53 -10.04
C MET A 965 28.61 -11.47 -8.93
N LEU A 966 29.51 -10.50 -9.01
CA LEU A 966 30.60 -10.31 -8.07
C LEU A 966 30.39 -8.99 -7.33
N ASN A 967 30.52 -9.03 -6.00
CA ASN A 967 30.49 -7.84 -5.15
C ASN A 967 31.81 -7.75 -4.38
N ALA A 968 32.57 -6.68 -4.58
CA ALA A 968 33.85 -6.44 -3.92
C ALA A 968 33.79 -5.08 -3.19
N GLY A 969 33.70 -5.11 -1.86
CA GLY A 969 33.30 -3.92 -1.10
C GLY A 969 31.91 -3.46 -1.52
N THR A 970 31.76 -2.17 -1.83
CA THR A 970 30.52 -1.61 -2.36
C THR A 970 30.33 -1.88 -3.86
N ALA A 971 31.41 -2.14 -4.60
CA ALA A 971 31.41 -2.26 -6.06
C ALA A 971 30.78 -3.57 -6.55
N LYS A 972 29.96 -3.47 -7.60
CA LYS A 972 29.20 -4.59 -8.17
C LYS A 972 29.48 -4.75 -9.66
N SER A 973 29.72 -5.97 -10.12
CA SER A 973 29.88 -6.25 -11.54
C SER A 973 29.43 -7.66 -11.88
N ALA A 974 28.69 -7.78 -12.98
CA ALA A 974 28.54 -9.06 -13.64
C ALA A 974 29.90 -9.49 -14.24
N GLY A 975 30.16 -10.79 -14.25
CA GLY A 975 31.41 -11.34 -14.75
C GLY A 975 31.18 -12.66 -15.46
N ARG A 976 31.96 -12.92 -16.51
CA ARG A 976 31.96 -14.21 -17.20
C ARG A 976 33.23 -14.99 -16.86
N VAL A 977 33.05 -16.21 -16.37
CA VAL A 977 34.16 -17.11 -16.01
C VAL A 977 34.95 -17.46 -17.26
N SER A 978 36.22 -17.04 -17.31
CA SER A 978 37.15 -17.34 -18.40
C SER A 978 37.98 -18.59 -18.14
N GLN A 979 38.20 -18.94 -16.87
CA GLN A 979 38.86 -20.17 -16.44
C GLN A 979 38.21 -20.67 -15.15
N ALA A 980 37.76 -21.92 -15.13
CA ALA A 980 37.26 -22.58 -13.92
C ALA A 980 38.38 -23.38 -13.23
N GLY A 981 38.30 -23.52 -11.90
CA GLY A 981 39.29 -24.23 -11.08
C GLY A 981 39.70 -23.45 -9.83
N LYS A 982 40.78 -23.85 -9.17
CA LYS A 982 41.39 -23.07 -8.08
C LYS A 982 42.79 -22.64 -8.54
N PRO A 983 43.01 -21.36 -8.95
CA PRO A 983 42.10 -20.21 -8.86
C PRO A 983 41.08 -20.11 -10.03
N VAL A 984 39.98 -19.38 -9.81
CA VAL A 984 38.96 -19.02 -10.82
C VAL A 984 39.35 -17.67 -11.44
N ARG A 985 39.23 -17.55 -12.77
CA ARG A 985 39.39 -16.26 -13.46
C ARG A 985 38.06 -15.80 -14.06
N VAL A 986 37.70 -14.55 -13.81
CA VAL A 986 36.45 -13.93 -14.27
C VAL A 986 36.76 -12.62 -15.00
N ASN A 987 36.19 -12.46 -16.19
CA ASN A 987 36.25 -11.19 -16.91
C ASN A 987 35.02 -10.34 -16.54
N LEU A 988 35.25 -9.13 -16.07
CA LEU A 988 34.21 -8.24 -15.57
C LEU A 988 33.54 -7.46 -16.71
N SER A 989 32.25 -7.15 -16.55
CA SER A 989 31.56 -6.19 -17.42
C SER A 989 31.85 -4.74 -17.04
N ILE A 990 32.06 -4.50 -15.75
CA ILE A 990 32.39 -3.21 -15.15
C ILE A 990 33.73 -3.39 -14.40
N PRO A 991 34.77 -2.62 -14.69
CA PRO A 991 36.05 -2.74 -14.02
C PRO A 991 35.91 -2.42 -12.53
N MET A 992 36.68 -3.11 -11.70
CA MET A 992 36.64 -2.91 -10.25
C MET A 992 37.99 -2.39 -9.74
N CYS A 993 37.94 -1.50 -8.74
CA CYS A 993 39.11 -1.01 -8.02
C CYS A 993 39.32 -1.86 -6.76
N VAL A 994 40.04 -2.97 -6.90
CA VAL A 994 40.26 -3.96 -5.83
C VAL A 994 41.75 -4.19 -5.59
N ARG A 995 42.10 -4.59 -4.37
CA ARG A 995 43.46 -4.98 -3.98
C ARG A 995 43.59 -6.50 -3.96
N GLU A 996 44.84 -6.97 -3.97
CA GLU A 996 45.14 -8.33 -3.53
C GLU A 996 44.62 -8.51 -2.10
N ASP A 997 44.10 -9.70 -1.81
CA ASP A 997 43.44 -10.10 -0.55
C ASP A 997 42.06 -9.48 -0.26
N ASP A 998 41.52 -8.61 -1.14
CA ASP A 998 40.13 -8.15 -1.00
C ASP A 998 39.17 -9.36 -1.16
N ARG A 999 38.15 -9.43 -0.29
CA ARG A 999 37.08 -10.44 -0.36
C ARG A 999 36.03 -10.04 -1.40
N VAL A 1000 35.57 -11.02 -2.18
CA VAL A 1000 34.58 -10.86 -3.24
C VAL A 1000 33.45 -11.85 -3.02
N ALA A 1001 32.24 -11.37 -2.76
CA ALA A 1001 31.07 -12.23 -2.67
C ALA A 1001 30.62 -12.67 -4.07
N ILE A 1002 30.29 -13.96 -4.21
CA ILE A 1002 29.99 -14.59 -5.51
C ILE A 1002 28.53 -15.05 -5.51
N SER A 1003 27.75 -14.52 -6.44
CA SER A 1003 26.36 -14.92 -6.64
C SER A 1003 26.12 -15.52 -8.03
N ARG A 1004 25.20 -16.48 -8.11
CA ARG A 1004 24.83 -17.23 -9.32
C ARG A 1004 23.37 -16.99 -9.68
N GLN A 1005 23.09 -16.86 -10.97
CA GLN A 1005 21.73 -16.72 -11.45
C GLN A 1005 21.01 -18.08 -11.45
N ARG A 1006 19.91 -18.20 -10.68
CA ARG A 1006 18.98 -19.33 -10.73
C ARG A 1006 17.57 -18.80 -11.00
N GLY A 1007 16.98 -19.24 -12.11
CA GLY A 1007 15.69 -18.69 -12.58
C GLY A 1007 15.81 -17.21 -12.95
N SER A 1008 15.00 -16.36 -12.32
CA SER A 1008 15.06 -14.90 -12.47
C SER A 1008 15.89 -14.18 -11.41
N ARG A 1009 16.52 -14.89 -10.46
CA ARG A 1009 17.16 -14.32 -9.26
C ARG A 1009 18.65 -14.66 -9.17
N TRP A 1010 19.42 -13.82 -8.47
CA TRP A 1010 20.80 -14.09 -8.07
C TRP A 1010 20.82 -14.63 -6.65
N ARG A 1011 21.46 -15.77 -6.41
CA ARG A 1011 21.64 -16.37 -5.08
C ARG A 1011 23.11 -16.37 -4.73
N LEU A 1012 23.45 -16.06 -3.48
CA LEU A 1012 24.80 -16.13 -2.95
C LEU A 1012 25.26 -17.59 -2.92
N ILE A 1013 26.47 -17.88 -3.41
CA ILE A 1013 27.00 -19.26 -3.50
C ILE A 1013 28.34 -19.46 -2.78
N GLY A 1014 28.94 -18.38 -2.30
CA GLY A 1014 30.25 -18.38 -1.65
C GLY A 1014 31.00 -17.08 -1.85
N TYR A 1015 32.30 -17.12 -1.63
CA TYR A 1015 33.19 -15.97 -1.74
C TYR A 1015 34.53 -16.33 -2.39
N GLY A 1016 35.23 -15.32 -2.89
CA GLY A 1016 36.58 -15.44 -3.42
C GLY A 1016 37.50 -14.42 -2.79
N VAL A 1017 38.76 -14.79 -2.60
CA VAL A 1017 39.82 -13.86 -2.20
C VAL A 1017 40.63 -13.50 -3.44
N VAL A 1018 40.80 -12.21 -3.72
CA VAL A 1018 41.53 -11.74 -4.91
C VAL A 1018 43.00 -12.13 -4.80
N ALA A 1019 43.45 -13.04 -5.67
CA ALA A 1019 44.85 -13.47 -5.76
C ALA A 1019 45.67 -12.57 -6.70
N SER A 1020 45.04 -12.07 -7.76
CA SER A 1020 45.61 -11.06 -8.66
C SER A 1020 44.51 -10.37 -9.46
N ALA A 1021 44.67 -9.07 -9.69
CA ALA A 1021 43.76 -8.27 -10.50
C ALA A 1021 44.53 -7.75 -11.75
N GLU A 1022 44.02 -8.03 -12.95
CA GLU A 1022 44.67 -7.72 -14.25
C GLU A 1022 43.78 -6.87 -15.16
#